data_AF-A0A6N7SPJ1-F1
#
_entry.id   AF-A0A6N7SPJ1-F1
#
_cell.length_a   1.000
_cell.length_b   1.000
_cell.length_c   1.000
_cell.angle_alpha   90.00
_cell.angle_beta   90.00
_cell.angle_gamma   90.00
#
_symmetry.space_group_name_H-M   'P 1'
#
loop_
_entity.id
_entity.type
_entity.pdbx_description
1 polymer ?
#
loop_
_entity_poly.entity_id
_entity_poly.type
_entity_poly.pdbx_seq_one_letter_code
_entity_poly.pdbx_strand_id
1 'polypeptide(L)'
;MKIQERAVLHNRFDVKVVDAENGIIKQTAVGFNVITNYYFNSRLTGSPLSKTSDLFRYIAIGTGTGTPAVTDTALFSHLTRKAVTTLETVYEYPTSHITKQIKLEATECNGSTITEVALEGVYSGTWSDSYYIMSHAMLQDSEGNQIAIAKTDTDVVYITATFYATYTPSGFGTNGIYPKPDNNYLVRWLLTGSTDGYVRFSRFPLEYSSDLSTKYHGSKSYIFSNGTGNTTTYQYDLPVITFLDSECNNRLVKHLGVAGVGAFTFPNHEVFPPYQVNQIIIGEGDGETQEFNIKAPLIQAGTARVYLDGEELTEGTDFVVDYENNCGDWYENYHTAALTCRDAGVTFGDLASKTPSSSYDYRDPLAWWNCYDRSVYPSSCTVNDVNPIIIDFGTEKSCNTLKIDILTVPSARLDTLKIQYSSNGVDWTDVSGLSRTGQVWKFTEISARYWRVFLSGEGNATVVITSSSITGSPITLSIPVASSDTASIVADKIKTAIENNANITAVYDVSVSGADVILTAKAPAANVSNLNIAISNGTCAGLTTVSTSTNTTAGVAPVKQQENIYVTGTIGTAGNAAVVVTAAGMANSPITLSVPVSSGDSAATVASKVNAALAQNSDITDFFTISPDNGRYVRLTAKVAADNDPTMNISIANGTCTGLTAIPTSTVDAAGNVGTKQVETATVSGSISYNWTYNLYYQNLPTRDGQSYGSTFFLGKTVPGLKFTAPPPAGAAITASFALEYPFKTSNNLLRFTYSVQLQRG
;
A
#
# COMPACT_ATOMS: atom_id res chain seq x y z
N MET A 1 9.18 32.38 -28.07
CA MET A 1 8.00 33.11 -27.55
C MET A 1 8.46 34.13 -26.51
N LYS A 2 7.85 35.32 -26.43
CA LYS A 2 8.11 36.29 -25.36
C LYS A 2 7.15 36.01 -24.21
N ILE A 3 7.62 35.38 -23.13
CA ILE A 3 6.84 35.18 -21.91
C ILE A 3 6.81 36.52 -21.18
N GLN A 4 5.63 37.12 -21.00
CA GLN A 4 5.49 38.41 -20.33
C GLN A 4 4.34 38.37 -19.32
N GLU A 5 4.66 38.53 -18.04
CA GLU A 5 3.67 38.72 -16.98
C GLU A 5 3.47 40.21 -16.68
N ARG A 6 2.25 40.64 -16.35
CA ARG A 6 1.92 42.05 -16.10
C ARG A 6 1.38 42.28 -14.69
N ALA A 7 2.02 43.15 -13.91
CA ALA A 7 1.58 43.49 -12.57
C ALA A 7 1.38 45.01 -12.42
N VAL A 8 0.23 45.41 -11.87
CA VAL A 8 -0.12 46.79 -11.56
C VAL A 8 0.05 47.02 -10.07
N LEU A 9 0.77 48.09 -9.70
CA LEU A 9 1.14 48.37 -8.32
C LEU A 9 0.52 49.69 -7.85
N HIS A 10 -0.13 49.67 -6.70
CA HIS A 10 -0.64 50.88 -6.06
C HIS A 10 -0.56 50.77 -4.53
N ASN A 11 -0.73 51.88 -3.84
CA ASN A 11 -0.61 51.92 -2.38
C ASN A 11 -1.60 52.92 -1.80
N ARG A 12 -2.14 52.57 -0.63
CA ARG A 12 -3.06 53.38 0.16
C ARG A 12 -2.57 53.50 1.59
N PHE A 13 -2.75 54.67 2.18
CA PHE A 13 -2.61 54.90 3.61
C PHE A 13 -3.98 55.12 4.24
N ASP A 14 -4.17 54.55 5.42
CA ASP A 14 -5.32 54.79 6.29
C ASP A 14 -4.77 55.26 7.64
N VAL A 15 -5.17 56.47 8.04
CA VAL A 15 -4.77 57.09 9.30
C VAL A 15 -5.96 57.18 10.23
N LYS A 16 -5.76 56.77 11.48
CA LYS A 16 -6.75 56.89 12.55
C LYS A 16 -6.13 57.58 13.75
N VAL A 17 -6.75 58.68 14.18
CA VAL A 17 -6.41 59.40 15.41
C VAL A 17 -7.40 58.96 16.48
N VAL A 18 -6.89 58.44 17.59
CA VAL A 18 -7.71 58.02 18.73
C VAL A 18 -7.30 58.77 19.99
N ASP A 19 -8.26 59.03 20.86
CA ASP A 19 -8.00 59.53 22.20
C ASP A 19 -7.23 58.49 23.02
N ALA A 20 -6.15 58.91 23.67
CA ALA A 20 -5.28 58.03 24.45
C ALA A 20 -5.94 57.53 25.75
N GLU A 21 -6.91 58.25 26.30
CA GLU A 21 -7.54 57.95 27.59
C GLU A 21 -8.76 57.04 27.43
N ASN A 22 -9.60 57.31 26.42
CA ASN A 22 -10.86 56.58 26.21
C ASN A 22 -10.94 55.75 24.91
N GLY A 23 -9.95 55.86 24.02
CA GLY A 23 -9.86 55.09 22.78
C GLY A 23 -10.83 55.51 21.67
N ILE A 24 -11.58 56.61 21.82
CA ILE A 24 -12.53 57.10 20.83
C ILE A 24 -11.78 57.65 19.61
N ILE A 25 -12.24 57.32 18.40
CA ILE A 25 -11.70 57.87 17.15
C ILE A 25 -12.08 59.35 17.04
N LYS A 26 -11.07 60.22 16.95
CA LYS A 26 -11.22 61.67 16.79
C LYS A 26 -11.24 62.11 15.33
N GLN A 27 -10.41 61.47 14.51
CA GLN A 27 -10.22 61.85 13.10
C GLN A 27 -9.72 60.66 12.28
N THR A 28 -10.08 60.64 11.00
CA THR A 28 -9.54 59.70 10.01
C THR A 28 -9.02 60.45 8.80
N ALA A 29 -7.98 59.92 8.17
CA ALA A 29 -7.47 60.41 6.88
C ALA A 29 -7.12 59.23 5.99
N VAL A 30 -7.16 59.45 4.68
CA VAL A 30 -6.64 58.51 3.67
C VAL A 30 -5.51 59.18 2.90
N GLY A 31 -4.60 58.39 2.34
CA GLY A 31 -3.56 58.89 1.46
C GLY A 31 -3.47 57.99 0.23
N PHE A 32 -3.82 58.51 -0.94
CA PHE A 32 -3.53 57.86 -2.21
C PHE A 32 -2.15 58.31 -2.69
N ASN A 33 -1.32 57.35 -3.07
CA ASN A 33 0.11 57.55 -3.17
C ASN A 33 0.63 57.48 -4.61
N VAL A 34 1.72 58.21 -4.88
CA VAL A 34 2.59 57.98 -6.04
C VAL A 34 3.77 57.07 -5.69
N ILE A 35 3.80 55.86 -6.27
CA ILE A 35 4.96 54.98 -6.16
C ILE A 35 6.16 55.63 -6.86
N THR A 36 7.21 55.91 -6.10
CA THR A 36 8.38 56.66 -6.58
C THR A 36 9.28 55.82 -7.50
N ASN A 37 10.23 56.48 -8.16
CA ASN A 37 11.26 55.82 -8.95
C ASN A 37 12.17 54.94 -8.09
N TYR A 38 12.31 55.19 -6.78
CA TYR A 38 13.15 54.34 -5.92
C TYR A 38 12.62 52.92 -5.79
N TYR A 39 11.30 52.72 -5.76
CA TYR A 39 10.72 51.37 -5.76
C TYR A 39 11.10 50.61 -7.03
N PHE A 40 10.83 51.20 -8.20
CA PHE A 40 11.09 50.57 -9.48
C PHE A 40 12.58 50.39 -9.75
N ASN A 41 13.42 51.38 -9.45
CA ASN A 41 14.87 51.25 -9.60
C ASN A 41 15.41 50.14 -8.67
N SER A 42 14.95 50.07 -7.42
CA SER A 42 15.39 48.99 -6.51
C SER A 42 14.98 47.61 -7.03
N ARG A 43 13.71 47.44 -7.46
CA ARG A 43 13.23 46.16 -8.01
C ARG A 43 13.91 45.78 -9.33
N LEU A 44 14.07 46.73 -10.25
CA LEU A 44 14.52 46.46 -11.61
C LEU A 44 16.05 46.45 -11.75
N THR A 45 16.75 47.37 -11.09
CA THR A 45 18.21 47.55 -11.24
C THR A 45 19.00 47.18 -10.00
N GLY A 46 18.36 47.00 -8.84
CA GLY A 46 19.05 46.71 -7.58
C GLY A 46 19.73 47.93 -6.96
N SER A 47 19.26 49.14 -7.31
CA SER A 47 19.75 50.40 -6.75
C SER A 47 18.57 51.37 -6.57
N PRO A 48 18.44 52.07 -5.43
CA PRO A 48 19.40 52.11 -4.31
C PRO A 48 19.39 50.85 -3.44
N LEU A 49 18.33 50.03 -3.46
CA LEU A 49 18.24 48.80 -2.68
C LEU A 49 18.27 47.56 -3.57
N SER A 50 18.77 46.44 -3.03
CA SER A 50 18.81 45.16 -3.74
C SER A 50 17.42 44.75 -4.24
N LYS A 51 17.38 44.09 -5.41
CA LYS A 51 16.15 43.62 -6.06
C LYS A 51 15.30 42.72 -5.17
N THR A 52 15.93 42.06 -4.21
CA THR A 52 15.33 41.08 -3.28
C THR A 52 15.17 41.62 -1.85
N SER A 53 15.38 42.92 -1.60
CA SER A 53 15.17 43.51 -0.28
C SER A 53 13.67 43.68 0.04
N ASP A 54 13.32 43.68 1.33
CA ASP A 54 12.05 44.24 1.79
C ASP A 54 12.13 45.77 1.64
N LEU A 55 11.25 46.33 0.81
CA LEU A 55 11.21 47.76 0.51
C LEU A 55 10.25 48.53 1.43
N PHE A 56 9.52 47.86 2.32
CA PHE A 56 8.49 48.45 3.16
C PHE A 56 8.82 48.28 4.64
N ARG A 57 9.95 48.84 5.07
CA ARG A 57 10.50 48.65 6.42
C ARG A 57 10.13 49.77 7.40
N TYR A 58 9.88 50.97 6.90
CA TYR A 58 9.53 52.14 7.70
C TYR A 58 8.32 52.85 7.10
N ILE A 59 7.59 53.58 7.94
CA ILE A 59 6.67 54.63 7.50
C ILE A 59 7.25 55.95 8.01
N ALA A 60 7.50 56.87 7.09
CA ALA A 60 7.91 58.24 7.37
C ALA A 60 6.71 59.17 7.33
N ILE A 61 6.81 60.24 8.12
CA ILE A 61 5.75 61.21 8.35
C ILE A 61 6.36 62.60 8.19
N GLY A 62 5.60 63.53 7.64
CA GLY A 62 6.04 64.90 7.42
C GLY A 62 4.94 65.94 7.65
N THR A 63 5.36 67.20 7.56
CA THR A 63 4.53 68.39 7.78
C THR A 63 4.52 69.32 6.56
N GLY A 64 5.07 68.88 5.43
CA GLY A 64 5.25 69.71 4.25
C GLY A 64 3.97 69.91 3.43
N THR A 65 4.13 70.66 2.34
CA THR A 65 3.06 70.98 1.39
C THR A 65 3.58 70.82 -0.02
N GLY A 66 2.74 70.33 -0.93
CA GLY A 66 3.12 70.08 -2.32
C GLY A 66 2.26 68.99 -2.96
N THR A 67 2.62 68.64 -4.20
CA THR A 67 1.99 67.54 -4.94
C THR A 67 3.01 66.42 -5.11
N PRO A 68 2.81 65.24 -4.49
CA PRO A 68 3.72 64.12 -4.62
C PRO A 68 3.98 63.75 -6.09
N ALA A 69 5.24 63.46 -6.43
CA ALA A 69 5.68 63.09 -7.77
C ALA A 69 6.49 61.79 -7.76
N VAL A 70 6.48 61.08 -8.90
CA VAL A 70 7.26 59.82 -9.06
C VAL A 70 8.77 60.03 -8.90
N THR A 71 9.24 61.27 -9.07
CA THR A 71 10.64 61.66 -8.94
C THR A 71 11.05 62.01 -7.52
N ASP A 72 10.12 62.03 -6.56
CA ASP A 72 10.41 62.44 -5.20
C ASP A 72 11.44 61.51 -4.55
N THR A 73 12.39 62.13 -3.84
CA THR A 73 13.46 61.43 -3.12
C THR A 73 13.36 61.55 -1.59
N ALA A 74 12.47 62.42 -1.10
CA ALA A 74 12.16 62.62 0.31
C ALA A 74 10.75 63.22 0.45
N LEU A 75 10.21 63.21 1.67
CA LEU A 75 9.03 64.02 2.04
C LEU A 75 9.35 65.52 1.87
N PHE A 76 8.32 66.35 1.66
CA PHE A 76 8.49 67.80 1.50
C PHE A 76 9.07 68.44 2.77
N SER A 77 8.64 68.00 3.95
CA SER A 77 9.24 68.34 5.24
C SER A 77 9.19 67.15 6.18
N HIS A 78 10.31 66.43 6.28
CA HIS A 78 10.41 65.25 7.14
C HIS A 78 10.24 65.61 8.63
N LEU A 79 9.35 64.90 9.31
CA LEU A 79 9.13 65.02 10.76
C LEU A 79 9.80 63.88 11.51
N THR A 80 9.44 62.63 11.18
CA THR A 80 9.98 61.42 11.81
C THR A 80 9.71 60.19 10.94
N ARG A 81 10.24 59.03 11.38
CA ARG A 81 9.92 57.71 10.82
C ARG A 81 9.87 56.67 11.93
N LYS A 82 9.07 55.61 11.75
CA LYS A 82 9.05 54.44 12.63
C LYS A 82 9.12 53.15 11.84
N ALA A 83 9.77 52.14 12.42
CA ALA A 83 9.79 50.80 11.87
C ALA A 83 8.37 50.23 11.88
N VAL A 84 7.99 49.57 10.79
CA VAL A 84 6.63 49.03 10.65
C VAL A 84 6.46 47.70 11.35
N THR A 85 5.24 47.44 11.81
CA THR A 85 4.75 46.08 12.09
C THR A 85 3.97 45.58 10.88
N THR A 86 4.19 44.34 10.43
CA THR A 86 3.36 43.73 9.39
C THR A 86 2.09 43.20 10.04
N LEU A 87 0.93 43.70 9.62
CA LEU A 87 -0.36 43.22 10.13
C LEU A 87 -0.79 41.95 9.40
N GLU A 88 -0.62 41.94 8.07
CA GLU A 88 -0.95 40.80 7.22
C GLU A 88 -0.18 40.85 5.90
N THR A 89 -0.11 39.71 5.24
CA THR A 89 0.29 39.59 3.85
C THR A 89 -0.65 38.58 3.20
N VAL A 90 -1.39 39.03 2.20
CA VAL A 90 -2.41 38.24 1.52
C VAL A 90 -1.96 37.98 0.09
N TYR A 91 -1.92 36.70 -0.29
CA TYR A 91 -1.60 36.28 -1.64
C TYR A 91 -2.85 35.72 -2.30
N GLU A 92 -3.47 36.54 -3.15
CA GLU A 92 -4.71 36.20 -3.86
C GLU A 92 -4.68 36.72 -5.29
N TYR A 93 -5.45 36.07 -6.16
CA TYR A 93 -5.70 36.56 -7.51
C TYR A 93 -7.06 37.27 -7.58
N PRO A 94 -7.16 38.42 -8.27
CA PRO A 94 -6.08 39.10 -8.98
C PRO A 94 -5.25 40.03 -8.07
N THR A 95 -5.74 40.42 -6.90
CA THR A 95 -5.08 41.44 -6.07
C THR A 95 -4.53 40.83 -4.79
N SER A 96 -3.21 40.93 -4.64
CA SER A 96 -2.49 40.59 -3.42
C SER A 96 -2.02 41.86 -2.72
N HIS A 97 -1.79 41.81 -1.41
CA HIS A 97 -1.33 42.98 -0.66
C HIS A 97 -0.51 42.65 0.58
N ILE A 98 0.24 43.64 1.03
CA ILE A 98 0.89 43.65 2.34
C ILE A 98 0.46 44.88 3.12
N THR A 99 0.03 44.66 4.35
CA THR A 99 -0.44 45.74 5.24
C THR A 99 0.59 45.95 6.34
N LYS A 100 1.10 47.17 6.42
CA LYS A 100 2.12 47.61 7.36
C LYS A 100 1.54 48.70 8.26
N GLN A 101 1.93 48.76 9.52
CA GLN A 101 1.44 49.79 10.44
C GLN A 101 2.55 50.36 11.32
N ILE A 102 2.44 51.65 11.60
CA ILE A 102 3.13 52.30 12.72
C ILE A 102 2.11 52.93 13.67
N LYS A 103 2.54 53.08 14.92
CA LYS A 103 1.79 53.77 15.98
C LYS A 103 2.64 54.93 16.50
N LEU A 104 2.11 56.14 16.46
CA LEU A 104 2.63 57.28 17.20
C LEU A 104 1.93 57.34 18.55
N GLU A 105 2.71 57.25 19.62
CA GLU A 105 2.21 57.33 20.98
C GLU A 105 1.79 58.76 21.34
N ALA A 106 1.01 58.87 22.42
CA ALA A 106 0.60 60.15 23.00
C ALA A 106 1.78 61.06 23.37
N THR A 107 2.98 60.51 23.55
CA THR A 107 4.21 61.24 23.87
C THR A 107 5.04 61.67 22.66
N GLU A 108 4.65 61.29 21.44
CA GLU A 108 5.44 61.49 20.23
C GLU A 108 4.83 62.52 19.28
N CYS A 109 5.68 63.38 18.70
CA CYS A 109 5.32 64.37 17.66
C CYS A 109 4.22 65.38 18.07
N ASN A 110 4.00 65.60 19.36
CA ASN A 110 2.99 66.55 19.85
C ASN A 110 3.30 67.98 19.39
N GLY A 111 2.25 68.73 19.05
CA GLY A 111 2.34 70.07 18.45
C GLY A 111 2.66 70.08 16.96
N SER A 112 2.91 68.92 16.34
CA SER A 112 3.16 68.81 14.90
C SER A 112 1.85 68.72 14.11
N THR A 113 1.85 69.23 12.88
CA THR A 113 0.73 69.12 11.95
C THR A 113 1.11 68.18 10.82
N ILE A 114 0.68 66.92 10.92
CA ILE A 114 1.03 65.86 9.98
C ILE A 114 0.19 66.03 8.71
N THR A 115 0.86 66.08 7.56
CA THR A 115 0.22 66.32 6.25
C THR A 115 0.61 65.31 5.19
N GLU A 116 1.73 64.60 5.37
CA GLU A 116 2.29 63.69 4.36
C GLU A 116 2.86 62.42 5.00
N VAL A 117 2.84 61.34 4.23
CA VAL A 117 3.32 60.02 4.63
C VAL A 117 4.03 59.31 3.47
N ALA A 118 5.00 58.46 3.81
CA ALA A 118 5.73 57.65 2.84
C ALA A 118 6.03 56.25 3.39
N LEU A 119 5.99 55.23 2.51
CA LEU A 119 6.65 53.95 2.79
C LEU A 119 8.14 54.09 2.47
N GLU A 120 9.01 53.64 3.36
CA GLU A 120 10.45 53.74 3.22
C GLU A 120 11.11 52.35 3.25
N GLY A 121 12.03 52.15 2.31
CA GLY A 121 13.05 51.12 2.39
C GLY A 121 14.32 51.68 3.05
N VAL A 122 15.15 50.80 3.61
CA VAL A 122 16.40 51.19 4.26
C VAL A 122 17.58 50.39 3.72
N TYR A 123 18.69 51.09 3.49
CA TYR A 123 20.01 50.49 3.35
C TYR A 123 20.78 50.72 4.65
N SER A 124 21.13 49.64 5.34
CA SER A 124 21.95 49.73 6.56
C SER A 124 23.43 49.59 6.21
N GLY A 125 24.14 50.70 6.28
CA GLY A 125 25.60 50.73 6.15
C GLY A 125 26.29 50.58 7.50
N THR A 126 27.60 50.35 7.49
CA THR A 126 28.42 50.20 8.71
C THR A 126 28.38 51.42 9.63
N TRP A 127 28.17 52.62 9.07
CA TRP A 127 28.31 53.89 9.78
C TRP A 127 27.07 54.78 9.72
N SER A 128 26.09 54.47 8.86
CA SER A 128 24.81 55.18 8.78
C SER A 128 23.78 54.38 8.01
N ASP A 129 22.51 54.61 8.32
CA ASP A 129 21.38 54.12 7.54
C ASP A 129 20.96 55.16 6.49
N SER A 130 20.69 54.71 5.27
CA SER A 130 20.10 55.53 4.21
C SER A 130 18.65 55.10 3.98
N TYR A 131 17.73 56.06 4.00
CA TYR A 131 16.30 55.84 3.84
C TYR A 131 15.83 56.34 2.48
N TYR A 132 14.98 55.56 1.83
CA TYR A 132 14.50 55.86 0.49
C TYR A 132 12.98 55.72 0.47
N ILE A 133 12.28 56.78 0.09
CA ILE A 133 10.82 56.76 -0.03
C ILE A 133 10.42 55.92 -1.25
N MET A 134 9.74 54.80 -1.03
CA MET A 134 9.20 53.91 -2.06
C MET A 134 7.87 54.43 -2.61
N SER A 135 7.16 55.19 -1.79
CA SER A 135 5.85 55.75 -2.09
C SER A 135 5.73 57.09 -1.33
N HIS A 136 5.10 58.11 -1.91
CA HIS A 136 4.78 59.40 -1.28
C HIS A 136 3.30 59.82 -1.45
N ALA A 137 2.63 60.20 -0.35
CA ALA A 137 1.24 60.65 -0.35
C ALA A 137 1.00 61.85 0.58
N MET A 138 0.11 62.75 0.17
CA MET A 138 -0.53 63.72 1.07
C MET A 138 -1.75 63.08 1.73
N LEU A 139 -2.06 63.51 2.95
CA LEU A 139 -3.28 63.12 3.65
C LEU A 139 -4.49 63.86 3.07
N GLN A 140 -5.58 63.13 2.89
CA GLN A 140 -6.84 63.57 2.33
C GLN A 140 -8.01 63.09 3.19
N ASP A 141 -9.13 63.79 3.12
CA ASP A 141 -10.41 63.30 3.65
C ASP A 141 -11.02 62.26 2.71
N SER A 142 -12.20 61.74 3.07
CA SER A 142 -12.95 60.78 2.26
C SER A 142 -13.45 61.34 0.92
N GLU A 143 -13.40 62.67 0.73
CA GLU A 143 -13.83 63.38 -0.47
C GLU A 143 -12.64 63.74 -1.38
N GLY A 144 -11.41 63.41 -0.95
CA GLY A 144 -10.16 63.66 -1.69
C GLY A 144 -9.56 65.04 -1.46
N ASN A 145 -10.12 65.86 -0.56
CA ASN A 145 -9.53 67.15 -0.21
C ASN A 145 -8.36 66.95 0.74
N GLN A 146 -7.28 67.70 0.54
CA GLN A 146 -6.11 67.62 1.41
C GLN A 146 -6.48 68.05 2.84
N ILE A 147 -6.09 67.24 3.83
CA ILE A 147 -6.28 67.53 5.25
C ILE A 147 -4.97 67.38 6.02
N ALA A 148 -4.98 67.86 7.26
CA ALA A 148 -3.87 67.72 8.20
C ALA A 148 -4.35 67.15 9.54
N ILE A 149 -3.44 66.47 10.23
CA ILE A 149 -3.66 65.93 11.57
C ILE A 149 -2.81 66.74 12.54
N ALA A 150 -3.46 67.60 13.34
CA ALA A 150 -2.82 68.32 14.42
C ALA A 150 -2.64 67.37 15.62
N LYS A 151 -1.42 66.92 15.87
CA LYS A 151 -1.11 65.92 16.90
C LYS A 151 -1.02 66.57 18.29
N THR A 152 -1.85 66.14 19.24
CA THR A 152 -1.77 66.56 20.65
C THR A 152 -1.23 65.45 21.56
N ASP A 153 -0.93 65.80 22.80
CA ASP A 153 -0.49 64.87 23.86
C ASP A 153 -1.59 63.93 24.37
N THR A 154 -2.84 64.11 23.91
CA THR A 154 -3.96 63.20 24.18
C THR A 154 -4.25 62.26 23.01
N ASP A 155 -3.49 62.32 21.92
CA ASP A 155 -3.78 61.57 20.71
C ASP A 155 -2.80 60.41 20.51
N VAL A 156 -3.31 59.25 20.09
CA VAL A 156 -2.53 58.16 19.50
C VAL A 156 -2.88 58.09 18.02
N VAL A 157 -1.87 58.02 17.15
CA VAL A 157 -2.09 57.98 15.70
C VAL A 157 -1.61 56.66 15.14
N TYR A 158 -2.53 55.91 14.54
CA TYR A 158 -2.22 54.72 13.77
C TYR A 158 -2.14 55.08 12.30
N ILE A 159 -1.01 54.79 11.66
CA ILE A 159 -0.82 54.97 10.22
C ILE A 159 -0.62 53.58 9.63
N THR A 160 -1.58 53.15 8.83
CA THR A 160 -1.59 51.85 8.18
C THR A 160 -1.37 52.05 6.69
N ALA A 161 -0.37 51.39 6.12
CA ALA A 161 -0.05 51.44 4.72
C ALA A 161 -0.32 50.07 4.09
N THR A 162 -1.18 50.02 3.08
CA THR A 162 -1.47 48.79 2.33
C THR A 162 -0.90 48.93 0.93
N PHE A 163 0.07 48.09 0.59
CA PHE A 163 0.68 48.05 -0.74
C PHE A 163 0.09 46.89 -1.53
N TYR A 164 -0.47 47.18 -2.69
CA TYR A 164 -1.20 46.24 -3.54
C TYR A 164 -0.41 45.89 -4.79
N ALA A 165 -0.46 44.62 -5.16
CA ALA A 165 -0.01 44.11 -6.44
C ALA A 165 -1.18 43.38 -7.12
N THR A 166 -1.72 43.98 -8.18
CA THR A 166 -2.78 43.38 -9.01
C THR A 166 -2.15 42.67 -10.20
N TYR A 167 -2.32 41.37 -10.26
CA TYR A 167 -1.70 40.45 -11.20
C TYR A 167 -2.65 39.29 -11.51
N THR A 168 -2.94 39.08 -12.79
CA THR A 168 -3.59 37.85 -13.27
C THR A 168 -2.59 37.09 -14.14
N PRO A 169 -2.14 35.90 -13.72
CA PRO A 169 -1.19 35.11 -14.47
C PRO A 169 -1.70 34.81 -15.89
N SER A 170 -0.87 35.10 -16.90
CA SER A 170 -1.25 34.90 -18.31
C SER A 170 -0.07 34.74 -19.27
N GLY A 171 1.16 34.98 -18.82
CA GLY A 171 2.35 35.03 -19.68
C GLY A 171 2.74 33.71 -20.35
N PHE A 172 2.26 32.57 -19.83
CA PHE A 172 2.47 31.23 -20.40
C PHE A 172 1.39 30.77 -21.39
N GLY A 173 0.42 31.62 -21.71
CA GLY A 173 -0.66 31.34 -22.67
C GLY A 173 -1.75 30.40 -22.12
N THR A 174 -2.71 30.03 -22.98
CA THR A 174 -3.89 29.22 -22.59
C THR A 174 -3.54 27.82 -22.11
N ASN A 175 -2.41 27.27 -22.55
CA ASN A 175 -1.90 25.96 -22.13
C ASN A 175 -0.95 26.07 -20.91
N GLY A 176 -0.74 27.27 -20.37
CA GLY A 176 0.10 27.48 -19.20
C GLY A 176 -0.56 26.96 -17.91
N ILE A 177 0.26 26.50 -16.97
CA ILE A 177 -0.14 26.30 -15.58
C ILE A 177 0.52 27.36 -14.70
N TYR A 178 -0.18 27.75 -13.64
CA TYR A 178 0.20 28.88 -12.78
C TYR A 178 0.27 28.44 -11.32
N PRO A 179 0.97 29.18 -10.44
CA PRO A 179 1.12 28.75 -9.06
C PRO A 179 -0.18 28.96 -8.29
N LYS A 180 -0.38 28.18 -7.23
CA LYS A 180 -1.36 28.56 -6.20
C LYS A 180 -1.02 29.96 -5.68
N PRO A 181 -2.02 30.81 -5.34
CA PRO A 181 -1.76 32.19 -4.92
C PRO A 181 -0.67 32.33 -3.85
N ASP A 182 -0.73 31.54 -2.77
CA ASP A 182 0.24 31.55 -1.66
C ASP A 182 1.68 31.18 -2.07
N ASN A 183 1.85 30.50 -3.20
CA ASN A 183 3.14 30.08 -3.75
C ASN A 183 3.61 30.96 -4.91
N ASN A 184 2.97 32.10 -5.16
CA ASN A 184 3.34 33.00 -6.24
C ASN A 184 4.55 33.88 -5.87
N TYR A 185 5.71 33.50 -6.36
CA TYR A 185 6.97 34.20 -6.12
C TYR A 185 7.12 35.50 -6.92
N LEU A 186 6.35 35.73 -7.98
CA LEU A 186 6.31 37.04 -8.64
C LEU A 186 5.71 38.08 -7.69
N VAL A 187 4.56 37.79 -7.10
CA VAL A 187 3.90 38.69 -6.14
C VAL A 187 4.70 38.80 -4.85
N ARG A 188 5.23 37.69 -4.32
CA ARG A 188 6.12 37.72 -3.15
C ARG A 188 7.33 38.61 -3.39
N TRP A 189 7.92 38.59 -4.58
CA TRP A 189 9.02 39.47 -4.92
C TRP A 189 8.61 40.93 -4.85
N LEU A 190 7.46 41.30 -5.40
CA LEU A 190 6.95 42.67 -5.37
C LEU A 190 6.66 43.17 -3.95
N LEU A 191 6.01 42.33 -3.13
CA LEU A 191 5.55 42.70 -1.79
C LEU A 191 6.62 42.57 -0.70
N THR A 192 7.55 41.62 -0.82
CA THR A 192 8.50 41.25 0.26
C THR A 192 9.95 41.11 -0.20
N GLY A 193 10.22 40.99 -1.50
CA GLY A 193 11.55 40.70 -2.05
C GLY A 193 11.90 39.21 -2.15
N SER A 194 11.05 38.31 -1.67
CA SER A 194 11.25 36.85 -1.78
C SER A 194 11.07 36.34 -3.21
N THR A 195 11.98 35.50 -3.70
CA THR A 195 12.03 35.02 -5.11
C THR A 195 12.25 33.50 -5.18
N ASP A 196 11.87 32.88 -6.31
CA ASP A 196 12.34 31.54 -6.69
C ASP A 196 13.66 31.67 -7.46
N GLY A 197 14.52 30.67 -7.34
CA GLY A 197 15.86 30.63 -7.92
C GLY A 197 16.10 29.41 -8.80
N TYR A 198 15.05 28.75 -9.29
CA TYR A 198 15.21 27.55 -10.12
C TYR A 198 14.23 27.50 -11.29
N VAL A 199 14.74 27.12 -12.46
CA VAL A 199 13.93 26.62 -13.57
C VAL A 199 13.83 25.12 -13.45
N ARG A 200 12.63 24.57 -13.62
CA ARG A 200 12.34 23.15 -13.46
C ARG A 200 11.50 22.65 -14.61
N PHE A 201 11.62 21.36 -14.88
CA PHE A 201 10.69 20.67 -15.76
C PHE A 201 10.17 19.37 -15.16
N SER A 202 8.93 19.04 -15.50
CA SER A 202 8.25 17.79 -15.13
C SER A 202 7.91 16.97 -16.37
N ARG A 203 7.82 15.66 -16.16
CA ARG A 203 7.41 14.65 -17.13
C ARG A 203 5.96 14.20 -16.94
N PHE A 204 5.32 14.60 -15.84
CA PHE A 204 3.95 14.25 -15.52
C PHE A 204 3.06 15.49 -15.60
N PRO A 205 1.78 15.32 -15.95
CA PRO A 205 0.79 16.38 -15.81
C PRO A 205 0.80 16.97 -14.40
N LEU A 206 0.83 18.30 -14.31
CA LEU A 206 0.72 19.06 -13.07
C LEU A 206 -0.48 19.99 -13.18
N GLU A 207 -1.17 20.20 -12.06
CA GLU A 207 -2.29 21.12 -11.98
C GLU A 207 -1.80 22.56 -11.79
N TYR A 208 -0.81 22.76 -10.92
CA TYR A 208 -0.22 24.07 -10.64
C TYR A 208 1.27 24.09 -10.92
N SER A 209 1.80 25.23 -11.37
CA SER A 209 3.26 25.35 -11.55
C SER A 209 3.98 25.19 -10.21
N SER A 210 3.35 25.55 -9.08
CA SER A 210 3.93 25.41 -7.74
C SER A 210 4.29 23.96 -7.40
N ASP A 211 3.65 22.98 -8.03
CA ASP A 211 3.94 21.56 -7.83
C ASP A 211 5.34 21.19 -8.36
N LEU A 212 5.90 21.96 -9.30
CA LEU A 212 7.28 21.81 -9.77
C LEU A 212 8.31 21.97 -8.65
N SER A 213 7.97 22.59 -7.51
CA SER A 213 8.86 22.68 -6.35
C SER A 213 9.31 21.30 -5.83
N THR A 214 8.46 20.28 -6.01
CA THR A 214 8.68 18.91 -5.52
C THR A 214 8.62 17.89 -6.65
N LYS A 215 7.67 18.02 -7.58
CA LYS A 215 7.40 17.08 -8.69
C LYS A 215 8.16 17.44 -9.96
N TYR A 216 9.49 17.51 -9.89
CA TYR A 216 10.36 17.83 -11.05
C TYR A 216 11.34 16.70 -11.37
N HIS A 217 11.86 16.70 -12.61
CA HIS A 217 12.80 15.70 -13.13
C HIS A 217 14.07 16.31 -13.73
N GLY A 218 14.07 17.61 -13.93
CA GLY A 218 15.26 18.42 -14.14
C GLY A 218 15.08 19.76 -13.45
N SER A 219 16.13 20.23 -12.78
CA SER A 219 16.17 21.54 -12.15
C SER A 219 17.51 22.20 -12.45
N LYS A 220 17.48 23.52 -12.60
CA LYS A 220 18.68 24.33 -12.77
C LYS A 220 18.53 25.61 -11.98
N SER A 221 19.50 25.88 -11.12
CA SER A 221 19.52 27.08 -10.30
C SER A 221 19.88 28.31 -11.13
N TYR A 222 19.40 29.46 -10.67
CA TYR A 222 19.77 30.78 -11.15
C TYR A 222 19.74 31.80 -10.02
N ILE A 223 20.49 32.88 -10.18
CA ILE A 223 20.47 34.01 -9.25
C ILE A 223 19.49 35.03 -9.82
N PHE A 224 18.34 35.22 -9.15
CA PHE A 224 17.29 36.15 -9.61
C PHE A 224 17.87 37.53 -9.92
N SER A 225 18.76 38.04 -9.06
CA SER A 225 19.38 39.37 -9.18
C SER A 225 20.26 39.58 -10.42
N ASN A 226 20.64 38.52 -11.13
CA ASN A 226 21.38 38.62 -12.39
C ASN A 226 20.48 38.98 -13.59
N GLY A 227 19.17 39.11 -13.38
CA GLY A 227 18.23 39.58 -14.41
C GLY A 227 18.47 41.03 -14.82
N THR A 228 18.03 41.37 -16.02
CA THR A 228 18.21 42.69 -16.62
C THR A 228 16.95 43.51 -16.45
N GLY A 229 17.04 44.65 -15.76
CA GLY A 229 15.92 45.58 -15.61
C GLY A 229 16.00 46.77 -16.54
N ASN A 230 14.85 47.22 -17.02
CA ASN A 230 14.69 48.45 -17.80
C ASN A 230 13.70 49.37 -17.08
N THR A 231 14.19 50.50 -16.58
CA THR A 231 13.42 51.49 -15.83
C THR A 231 12.59 52.43 -16.71
N THR A 232 12.85 52.45 -18.03
CA THR A 232 12.05 53.21 -19.00
C THR A 232 10.78 52.44 -19.36
N THR A 233 10.92 51.13 -19.59
CA THR A 233 9.78 50.28 -19.92
C THR A 233 9.19 49.58 -18.72
N TYR A 234 9.74 49.71 -17.51
CA TYR A 234 9.37 48.95 -16.31
C TYR A 234 9.39 47.43 -16.47
N GLN A 235 10.34 46.92 -17.28
CA GLN A 235 10.48 45.49 -17.56
C GLN A 235 11.63 44.88 -16.76
N TYR A 236 11.46 43.65 -16.28
CA TYR A 236 12.50 42.82 -15.68
C TYR A 236 12.64 41.50 -16.43
N ASP A 237 13.81 41.24 -17.01
CA ASP A 237 14.10 40.02 -17.75
C ASP A 237 14.90 39.05 -16.88
N LEU A 238 14.38 37.84 -16.69
CA LEU A 238 15.11 36.77 -16.00
C LEU A 238 16.38 36.41 -16.78
N PRO A 239 17.51 36.07 -16.12
CA PRO A 239 18.65 35.49 -16.83
C PRO A 239 18.23 34.28 -17.68
N VAL A 240 18.84 34.14 -18.86
CA VAL A 240 18.60 32.98 -19.74
C VAL A 240 19.24 31.75 -19.12
N ILE A 241 18.41 30.76 -18.78
CA ILE A 241 18.86 29.52 -18.17
C ILE A 241 18.92 28.44 -19.24
N THR A 242 20.07 27.77 -19.35
CA THR A 242 20.31 26.73 -20.35
C THR A 242 20.63 25.41 -19.66
N PHE A 243 19.81 24.37 -19.84
CA PHE A 243 20.18 23.00 -19.50
C PHE A 243 21.20 22.50 -20.55
N LEU A 244 22.41 22.21 -20.09
CA LEU A 244 23.58 21.86 -20.91
C LEU A 244 23.46 20.43 -21.48
N ASP A 245 24.37 20.09 -22.38
CA ASP A 245 24.48 18.80 -23.08
C ASP A 245 24.76 17.61 -22.15
N SER A 246 25.32 17.86 -20.97
CA SER A 246 25.59 16.86 -19.92
C SER A 246 24.50 16.80 -18.85
N GLU A 247 23.54 17.72 -18.90
CA GLU A 247 22.53 17.89 -17.86
C GLU A 247 21.17 17.33 -18.30
N CYS A 248 20.55 16.59 -17.39
CA CYS A 248 19.15 16.20 -17.50
C CYS A 248 18.76 15.49 -18.82
N ASN A 249 19.66 14.71 -19.44
CA ASN A 249 19.42 13.98 -20.70
C ASN A 249 18.44 12.80 -20.57
N ASN A 250 17.92 12.33 -21.70
CA ASN A 250 16.98 11.21 -21.81
C ASN A 250 15.70 11.48 -21.02
N ARG A 251 15.09 12.65 -21.24
CA ARG A 251 13.89 13.07 -20.53
C ARG A 251 12.89 13.75 -21.46
N LEU A 252 11.64 13.31 -21.42
CA LEU A 252 10.52 14.06 -21.98
C LEU A 252 10.24 15.30 -21.13
N VAL A 253 9.72 16.37 -21.74
CA VAL A 253 9.30 17.58 -21.04
C VAL A 253 7.81 17.77 -21.27
N LYS A 254 7.00 17.58 -20.22
CA LYS A 254 5.57 17.91 -20.24
C LYS A 254 5.29 19.29 -19.66
N HIS A 255 6.07 19.71 -18.65
CA HIS A 255 6.02 21.08 -18.15
C HIS A 255 7.40 21.69 -18.04
N LEU A 256 7.54 22.98 -18.37
CA LEU A 256 8.79 23.74 -18.22
C LEU A 256 8.50 25.16 -17.71
N GLY A 257 9.11 25.54 -16.59
CA GLY A 257 8.97 26.88 -16.06
C GLY A 257 9.59 27.11 -14.70
N VAL A 258 9.07 28.10 -13.98
CA VAL A 258 9.46 28.46 -12.61
C VAL A 258 8.28 28.18 -11.71
N ALA A 259 8.52 27.40 -10.64
CA ALA A 259 7.43 26.86 -9.83
C ALA A 259 6.53 27.97 -9.29
N GLY A 260 7.15 29.07 -8.84
CA GLY A 260 6.47 30.22 -8.30
C GLY A 260 5.89 31.25 -9.27
N VAL A 261 5.95 31.02 -10.59
CA VAL A 261 5.54 32.05 -11.58
C VAL A 261 4.58 31.46 -12.61
N GLY A 262 4.98 30.34 -13.19
CA GLY A 262 4.21 29.64 -14.21
C GLY A 262 5.09 28.68 -15.00
N ALA A 263 4.45 27.79 -15.75
CA ALA A 263 5.10 26.84 -16.63
C ALA A 263 4.28 26.58 -17.90
N PHE A 264 4.95 26.34 -19.01
CA PHE A 264 4.29 25.79 -20.19
C PHE A 264 3.83 24.36 -19.94
N THR A 265 2.70 23.97 -20.52
CA THR A 265 2.31 22.57 -20.70
C THR A 265 2.47 22.20 -22.16
N PHE A 266 3.13 21.06 -22.42
CA PHE A 266 3.26 20.48 -23.74
C PHE A 266 2.22 19.35 -23.94
N PRO A 267 1.68 19.18 -25.16
CA PRO A 267 2.10 19.82 -26.40
C PRO A 267 1.59 21.26 -26.48
N ASN A 268 2.45 22.16 -26.98
CA ASN A 268 2.10 23.55 -27.23
C ASN A 268 2.84 23.96 -28.49
N HIS A 269 2.17 23.87 -29.64
CA HIS A 269 2.78 24.06 -30.94
C HIS A 269 3.17 25.52 -31.23
N GLU A 270 2.67 26.48 -30.46
CA GLU A 270 3.13 27.89 -30.52
C GLU A 270 4.54 28.05 -29.92
N VAL A 271 4.85 27.25 -28.89
CA VAL A 271 6.12 27.30 -28.15
C VAL A 271 7.11 26.27 -28.69
N PHE A 272 6.62 25.09 -29.04
CA PHE A 272 7.36 23.96 -29.57
C PHE A 272 6.63 23.40 -30.80
N PRO A 273 6.88 23.95 -31.99
CA PRO A 273 6.35 23.40 -33.23
C PRO A 273 6.77 21.93 -33.38
N PRO A 274 5.92 21.07 -33.97
CA PRO A 274 6.26 19.66 -34.17
C PRO A 274 7.62 19.50 -34.87
N TYR A 275 8.51 18.74 -34.24
CA TYR A 275 9.85 18.47 -34.75
C TYR A 275 9.83 17.20 -35.59
N GLN A 276 10.17 17.32 -36.88
CA GLN A 276 10.21 16.18 -37.79
C GLN A 276 11.50 15.39 -37.61
N VAL A 277 11.36 14.09 -37.35
CA VAL A 277 12.41 13.08 -37.41
C VAL A 277 12.27 12.37 -38.74
N ASN A 278 13.31 12.36 -39.56
CA ASN A 278 13.29 11.78 -40.89
C ASN A 278 14.19 10.55 -40.97
N GLN A 279 13.63 9.42 -41.41
CA GLN A 279 14.30 8.15 -41.70
C GLN A 279 15.35 7.75 -40.65
N ILE A 280 14.98 7.82 -39.36
CA ILE A 280 15.82 7.27 -38.30
C ILE A 280 15.93 5.76 -38.50
N ILE A 281 17.15 5.23 -38.40
CA ILE A 281 17.40 3.78 -38.47
C ILE A 281 16.76 3.12 -37.25
N ILE A 282 15.82 2.20 -37.49
CA ILE A 282 15.16 1.41 -36.45
C ILE A 282 15.97 0.14 -36.20
N GLY A 283 16.24 -0.63 -37.25
CA GLY A 283 16.96 -1.89 -37.19
C GLY A 283 17.06 -2.56 -38.55
N GLU A 284 17.35 -3.85 -38.52
CA GLU A 284 17.43 -4.73 -39.69
C GLU A 284 16.52 -5.93 -39.43
N GLY A 285 15.81 -6.38 -40.46
CA GLY A 285 14.98 -7.59 -40.39
C GLY A 285 15.83 -8.85 -40.24
N ASP A 286 15.29 -9.84 -39.53
CA ASP A 286 15.89 -11.18 -39.36
C ASP A 286 15.00 -12.29 -39.92
N GLY A 287 13.80 -11.96 -40.44
CA GLY A 287 12.81 -12.91 -40.92
C GLY A 287 11.93 -13.54 -39.83
N GLU A 288 12.12 -13.21 -38.55
CA GLU A 288 11.39 -13.80 -37.41
C GLU A 288 10.76 -12.75 -36.48
N THR A 289 11.51 -11.71 -36.14
CA THR A 289 11.11 -10.64 -35.23
C THR A 289 10.11 -9.69 -35.88
N GLN A 290 8.99 -9.43 -35.20
CA GLN A 290 7.97 -8.49 -35.67
C GLN A 290 7.97 -7.17 -34.90
N GLU A 291 8.55 -7.12 -33.71
CA GLU A 291 8.44 -5.98 -32.80
C GLU A 291 9.79 -5.28 -32.65
N PHE A 292 9.80 -3.97 -32.89
CA PHE A 292 11.01 -3.16 -32.92
C PHE A 292 10.82 -1.88 -32.11
N ASN A 293 11.90 -1.43 -31.45
CA ASN A 293 11.93 -0.15 -30.75
C ASN A 293 11.95 1.01 -31.76
N ILE A 294 10.91 1.85 -31.81
CA ILE A 294 10.86 2.99 -32.75
C ILE A 294 11.81 4.15 -32.37
N LYS A 295 12.50 4.03 -31.22
CA LYS A 295 13.54 4.92 -30.68
C LYS A 295 13.06 6.31 -30.26
N ALA A 296 11.74 6.50 -30.08
CA ALA A 296 11.15 7.71 -29.51
C ALA A 296 10.07 7.34 -28.48
N PRO A 297 10.02 7.96 -27.28
CA PRO A 297 9.05 7.56 -26.26
C PRO A 297 7.61 7.94 -26.61
N LEU A 298 7.38 9.10 -27.23
CA LEU A 298 6.07 9.65 -27.53
C LEU A 298 6.10 10.28 -28.92
N ILE A 299 5.22 9.81 -29.81
CA ILE A 299 5.15 10.27 -31.21
C ILE A 299 3.80 10.97 -31.43
N GLN A 300 3.79 12.04 -32.21
CA GLN A 300 2.53 12.66 -32.62
C GLN A 300 1.69 11.67 -33.44
N ALA A 301 0.47 11.40 -32.97
CA ALA A 301 -0.45 10.45 -33.60
C ALA A 301 -0.65 10.74 -35.11
N GLY A 302 -0.63 9.68 -35.93
CA GLY A 302 -0.84 9.73 -37.37
C GLY A 302 0.34 10.22 -38.22
N THR A 303 1.48 10.53 -37.59
CA THR A 303 2.66 11.04 -38.30
C THR A 303 3.71 9.98 -38.61
N ALA A 304 3.57 8.76 -38.06
CA ALA A 304 4.52 7.69 -38.29
C ALA A 304 4.50 7.25 -39.77
N ARG A 305 5.68 7.06 -40.34
CA ARG A 305 5.95 6.52 -41.67
C ARG A 305 7.09 5.52 -41.54
N VAL A 306 6.86 4.27 -41.91
CA VAL A 306 7.86 3.19 -41.77
C VAL A 306 8.26 2.73 -43.15
N TYR A 307 9.55 2.48 -43.33
CA TYR A 307 10.14 2.08 -44.60
C TYR A 307 10.93 0.78 -44.45
N LEU A 308 10.83 -0.08 -45.46
CA LEU A 308 11.64 -1.28 -45.62
C LEU A 308 12.50 -1.13 -46.88
N ASP A 309 13.82 -1.12 -46.74
CA ASP A 309 14.77 -0.87 -47.84
C ASP A 309 14.49 0.41 -48.64
N GLY A 310 13.86 1.41 -48.00
CA GLY A 310 13.49 2.69 -48.59
C GLY A 310 12.06 2.75 -49.16
N GLU A 311 11.36 1.63 -49.26
CA GLU A 311 9.95 1.58 -49.69
C GLU A 311 9.01 1.85 -48.50
N GLU A 312 8.09 2.80 -48.65
CA GLU A 312 7.13 3.18 -47.60
C GLU A 312 6.04 2.12 -47.43
N LEU A 313 5.75 1.76 -46.18
CA LEU A 313 4.72 0.81 -45.80
C LEU A 313 3.43 1.51 -45.36
N THR A 314 2.33 0.76 -45.31
CA THR A 314 1.01 1.25 -44.93
C THR A 314 0.66 0.88 -43.49
N GLU A 315 0.48 1.89 -42.63
CA GLU A 315 0.02 1.69 -41.25
C GLU A 315 -1.38 1.03 -41.22
N GLY A 316 -1.59 0.10 -40.28
CA GLY A 316 -2.80 -0.72 -40.15
C GLY A 316 -2.87 -1.91 -41.10
N THR A 317 -2.03 -1.95 -42.14
CA THR A 317 -1.93 -3.09 -43.08
C THR A 317 -0.62 -3.84 -42.89
N ASP A 318 0.50 -3.13 -42.96
CA ASP A 318 1.85 -3.72 -42.92
C ASP A 318 2.47 -3.63 -41.52
N PHE A 319 2.08 -2.61 -40.75
CA PHE A 319 2.56 -2.39 -39.39
C PHE A 319 1.55 -1.62 -38.55
N VAL A 320 1.75 -1.61 -37.23
CA VAL A 320 1.05 -0.75 -36.26
C VAL A 320 2.07 -0.05 -35.36
N VAL A 321 1.73 1.17 -34.92
CA VAL A 321 2.55 1.98 -34.01
C VAL A 321 1.78 2.31 -32.74
N ASP A 322 2.45 2.24 -31.58
CA ASP A 322 1.87 2.68 -30.31
C ASP A 322 2.31 4.10 -29.98
N TYR A 323 1.52 5.08 -30.43
CA TYR A 323 1.86 6.49 -30.28
C TYR A 323 2.17 6.96 -28.87
N GLU A 324 1.68 6.28 -27.83
CA GLU A 324 1.81 6.69 -26.43
C GLU A 324 3.02 6.08 -25.70
N ASN A 325 3.68 5.08 -26.29
CA ASN A 325 4.69 4.30 -25.58
C ASN A 325 5.69 3.60 -26.53
N ASN A 326 6.43 4.41 -27.25
CA ASN A 326 7.11 4.00 -28.47
C ASN A 326 8.60 3.62 -28.30
N CYS A 327 9.13 3.69 -27.08
CA CYS A 327 10.52 3.32 -26.82
C CYS A 327 10.63 2.68 -25.45
N GLY A 328 11.38 1.56 -25.39
CA GLY A 328 12.03 0.95 -24.22
C GLY A 328 11.33 1.01 -22.86
N ASP A 329 12.15 1.04 -21.82
CA ASP A 329 11.71 1.12 -20.43
C ASP A 329 11.76 2.55 -19.91
N TRP A 330 10.80 3.36 -20.32
CA TRP A 330 10.78 4.79 -20.00
C TRP A 330 9.94 5.07 -18.77
N TYR A 331 10.12 6.26 -18.22
CA TYR A 331 9.61 6.65 -16.91
C TYR A 331 8.09 6.87 -16.97
N GLU A 332 7.65 7.34 -18.12
CA GLU A 332 6.31 7.78 -18.47
C GLU A 332 5.38 6.60 -18.83
N ASN A 333 5.97 5.45 -19.14
CA ASN A 333 5.30 4.20 -19.51
C ASN A 333 4.57 3.55 -18.32
N TYR A 334 4.95 3.96 -17.11
CA TYR A 334 4.41 3.44 -15.87
C TYR A 334 3.36 4.40 -15.31
N HIS A 335 2.11 3.96 -15.27
CA HIS A 335 1.01 4.75 -14.74
C HIS A 335 1.18 5.06 -13.26
N THR A 336 1.84 4.18 -12.50
CA THR A 336 2.16 4.43 -11.08
C THR A 336 3.21 5.51 -10.90
N ALA A 337 3.85 6.01 -11.97
CA ALA A 337 4.93 6.95 -11.84
C ALA A 337 4.53 8.34 -11.34
N ALA A 338 3.26 8.67 -11.51
CA ALA A 338 2.64 9.90 -11.01
C ALA A 338 2.04 9.75 -9.60
N LEU A 339 2.13 8.57 -8.97
CA LEU A 339 1.48 8.24 -7.71
C LEU A 339 2.46 8.16 -6.54
N THR A 340 1.90 8.24 -5.33
CA THR A 340 2.56 8.02 -4.04
C THR A 340 1.72 7.06 -3.19
N CYS A 341 2.30 6.49 -2.13
CA CYS A 341 1.55 5.72 -1.12
C CYS A 341 0.52 6.57 -0.34
N ARG A 342 0.48 7.89 -0.54
CA ARG A 342 -0.49 8.79 0.13
C ARG A 342 -1.72 9.06 -0.70
N ASP A 343 -1.65 8.78 -2.00
CA ASP A 343 -2.76 9.06 -2.87
C ASP A 343 -3.94 8.17 -2.49
N ALA A 344 -5.13 8.75 -2.53
CA ALA A 344 -6.35 8.02 -2.25
C ALA A 344 -6.47 6.82 -3.20
N GLY A 345 -6.74 5.64 -2.66
CA GLY A 345 -6.83 4.41 -3.45
C GLY A 345 -5.50 3.68 -3.68
N VAL A 346 -4.40 4.14 -3.09
CA VAL A 346 -3.13 3.40 -3.04
C VAL A 346 -2.94 2.78 -1.66
N THR A 347 -2.67 1.47 -1.62
CA THR A 347 -2.13 0.78 -0.43
C THR A 347 -0.83 0.09 -0.80
N PHE A 348 0.12 0.05 0.14
CA PHE A 348 1.40 -0.62 -0.09
C PHE A 348 1.70 -1.53 1.09
N GLY A 349 1.10 -2.72 1.09
CA GLY A 349 1.18 -3.61 2.25
C GLY A 349 0.53 -2.99 3.48
N ASP A 350 1.10 -3.29 4.64
CA ASP A 350 0.69 -2.74 5.94
C ASP A 350 1.29 -1.35 6.26
N LEU A 351 1.91 -0.66 5.27
CA LEU A 351 2.69 0.57 5.47
C LEU A 351 1.94 1.65 6.26
N ALA A 352 0.67 1.90 5.92
CA ALA A 352 -0.15 2.92 6.59
C ALA A 352 -0.43 2.64 8.07
N SER A 353 -0.32 1.37 8.50
CA SER A 353 -0.50 0.96 9.89
C SER A 353 0.79 0.99 10.72
N LYS A 354 1.95 1.15 10.07
CA LYS A 354 3.25 1.16 10.75
C LYS A 354 3.55 2.54 11.32
N THR A 355 4.21 2.55 12.47
CA THR A 355 4.80 3.76 13.03
C THR A 355 5.89 4.30 12.08
N PRO A 356 5.83 5.58 11.66
CA PRO A 356 6.88 6.20 10.86
C PRO A 356 8.25 6.19 11.57
N SER A 357 9.32 6.21 10.78
CA SER A 357 10.68 6.25 11.31
C SER A 357 10.95 7.57 12.05
N SER A 358 11.63 7.53 13.21
CA SER A 358 12.12 8.74 13.88
C SER A 358 13.56 9.12 13.49
N SER A 359 14.30 8.19 12.85
CA SER A 359 15.74 8.34 12.61
C SER A 359 16.06 8.93 11.24
N TYR A 360 15.37 8.49 10.20
CA TYR A 360 15.63 8.87 8.81
C TYR A 360 14.35 9.20 8.05
N ASP A 361 14.48 10.03 7.02
CA ASP A 361 13.42 10.30 6.05
C ASP A 361 13.49 9.18 5.00
N TYR A 362 12.48 8.33 4.98
CA TYR A 362 12.38 7.27 3.97
C TYR A 362 11.66 7.78 2.74
N ARG A 363 12.02 7.20 1.60
CA ARG A 363 11.43 7.57 0.31
C ARG A 363 10.18 6.75 0.02
N ASP A 364 9.22 7.39 -0.64
CA ASP A 364 8.05 6.71 -1.18
C ASP A 364 8.46 5.64 -2.22
N PRO A 365 7.92 4.40 -2.12
CA PRO A 365 8.27 3.30 -3.02
C PRO A 365 7.68 3.41 -4.42
N LEU A 366 6.60 4.19 -4.61
CA LEU A 366 6.05 4.51 -5.92
C LEU A 366 6.70 5.78 -6.46
N ALA A 367 6.67 6.89 -5.72
CA ALA A 367 6.88 8.24 -6.25
C ALA A 367 8.21 8.44 -6.98
N TRP A 368 8.16 8.89 -8.24
CA TRP A 368 9.34 8.99 -9.10
C TRP A 368 10.12 10.30 -8.98
N TRP A 369 9.58 11.26 -8.24
CA TRP A 369 10.26 12.49 -7.87
C TRP A 369 10.88 12.38 -6.47
N ASN A 370 11.56 13.42 -6.03
CA ASN A 370 12.11 13.46 -4.69
C ASN A 370 10.97 13.55 -3.66
N CYS A 371 10.58 12.41 -3.06
CA CYS A 371 9.43 12.29 -2.17
C CYS A 371 9.81 11.55 -0.88
N TYR A 372 10.20 12.31 0.13
CA TYR A 372 10.64 11.81 1.44
C TYR A 372 9.80 12.44 2.54
N ASP A 373 9.53 11.66 3.58
CA ASP A 373 8.81 12.19 4.75
C ASP A 373 8.89 11.26 5.96
N ARG A 374 9.50 11.80 7.02
CA ARG A 374 9.63 11.14 8.31
C ARG A 374 8.30 10.90 9.02
N SER A 375 7.30 11.73 8.74
CA SER A 375 5.99 11.65 9.39
C SER A 375 5.06 10.59 8.77
N VAL A 376 5.47 10.00 7.65
CA VAL A 376 4.64 9.05 6.89
C VAL A 376 5.31 7.69 6.74
N TYR A 377 6.61 7.63 6.42
CA TYR A 377 7.22 6.39 5.96
C TYR A 377 7.97 5.63 7.08
N PRO A 378 7.67 4.34 7.32
CA PRO A 378 8.47 3.46 8.16
C PRO A 378 9.75 3.00 7.42
N SER A 379 10.63 2.28 8.11
CA SER A 379 11.80 1.66 7.47
C SER A 379 11.45 0.45 6.59
N SER A 380 10.32 -0.19 6.85
CA SER A 380 9.82 -1.34 6.11
C SER A 380 8.33 -1.54 6.32
N CYS A 381 7.70 -2.32 5.45
CA CYS A 381 6.33 -2.78 5.57
C CYS A 381 6.22 -4.27 5.19
N THR A 382 5.13 -4.91 5.60
CA THR A 382 4.78 -6.29 5.25
C THR A 382 3.78 -6.27 4.11
N VAL A 383 4.02 -7.06 3.07
CA VAL A 383 3.08 -7.29 1.98
C VAL A 383 2.67 -8.77 1.98
N ASN A 384 1.39 -9.03 1.79
CA ASN A 384 0.80 -10.37 1.65
C ASN A 384 -0.56 -10.27 0.92
N ASP A 385 -1.34 -11.35 0.86
CA ASP A 385 -2.66 -11.36 0.22
C ASP A 385 -3.74 -10.60 1.01
N VAL A 386 -3.59 -10.48 2.34
CA VAL A 386 -4.49 -9.70 3.21
C VAL A 386 -4.22 -8.20 3.11
N ASN A 387 -2.95 -7.82 3.04
CA ASN A 387 -2.44 -6.47 2.83
C ASN A 387 -1.59 -6.46 1.55
N PRO A 388 -2.22 -6.49 0.36
CA PRO A 388 -1.50 -6.43 -0.89
C PRO A 388 -1.07 -4.98 -1.19
N ILE A 389 -0.24 -4.82 -2.22
CA ILE A 389 -0.06 -3.52 -2.86
C ILE A 389 -1.27 -3.32 -3.75
N ILE A 390 -2.08 -2.28 -3.53
CA ILE A 390 -3.27 -1.95 -4.33
C ILE A 390 -3.06 -0.60 -4.99
N ILE A 391 -3.42 -0.51 -6.27
CA ILE A 391 -3.46 0.72 -7.05
C ILE A 391 -4.87 0.89 -7.61
N ASP A 392 -5.56 1.95 -7.20
CA ASP A 392 -6.71 2.50 -7.92
C ASP A 392 -6.23 3.66 -8.79
N PHE A 393 -6.24 3.49 -10.12
CA PHE A 393 -5.88 4.56 -11.04
C PHE A 393 -6.96 5.65 -11.20
N GLY A 394 -8.11 5.50 -10.54
CA GLY A 394 -9.31 6.35 -10.68
C GLY A 394 -10.07 6.15 -12.00
N THR A 395 -9.35 5.75 -13.05
CA THR A 395 -9.83 5.43 -14.40
C THR A 395 -9.12 4.19 -14.91
N GLU A 396 -9.68 3.53 -15.92
CA GLU A 396 -9.02 2.38 -16.54
C GLU A 396 -7.68 2.77 -17.17
N LYS A 397 -6.67 1.93 -16.96
CA LYS A 397 -5.34 2.06 -17.52
C LYS A 397 -4.84 0.72 -18.05
N SER A 398 -4.26 0.73 -19.24
CA SER A 398 -3.60 -0.44 -19.82
C SER A 398 -2.31 -0.75 -19.08
N CYS A 399 -2.16 -1.98 -18.59
CA CYS A 399 -0.90 -2.47 -18.07
C CYS A 399 -0.55 -3.80 -18.72
N ASN A 400 0.75 -4.04 -18.89
CA ASN A 400 1.31 -5.32 -19.35
C ASN A 400 2.65 -5.64 -18.67
N THR A 401 3.13 -4.74 -17.80
CA THR A 401 4.44 -4.83 -17.17
C THR A 401 4.36 -4.36 -15.72
N LEU A 402 4.87 -5.21 -14.82
CA LEU A 402 5.19 -4.86 -13.44
C LEU A 402 6.69 -4.97 -13.25
N LYS A 403 7.25 -4.03 -12.50
CA LYS A 403 8.58 -4.15 -11.92
C LYS A 403 8.51 -3.78 -10.45
N ILE A 404 9.22 -4.54 -9.63
CA ILE A 404 9.30 -4.33 -8.19
C ILE A 404 10.56 -4.99 -7.68
N ASP A 405 11.38 -4.27 -6.91
CA ASP A 405 12.60 -4.86 -6.34
C ASP A 405 12.26 -5.64 -5.07
N ILE A 406 12.03 -6.95 -5.23
CA ILE A 406 11.76 -7.87 -4.13
C ILE A 406 13.07 -8.60 -3.77
N LEU A 407 13.98 -7.88 -3.11
CA LEU A 407 15.35 -8.37 -2.85
C LEU A 407 15.48 -9.28 -1.61
N THR A 408 14.49 -9.24 -0.72
CA THR A 408 14.47 -10.02 0.54
C THR A 408 13.89 -11.43 0.36
N VAL A 409 13.31 -11.72 -0.80
CA VAL A 409 12.58 -12.97 -1.06
C VAL A 409 13.42 -13.89 -1.96
N PRO A 410 13.52 -15.19 -1.65
CA PRO A 410 14.21 -16.16 -2.51
C PRO A 410 13.64 -16.19 -3.92
N SER A 411 14.50 -16.34 -4.93
CA SER A 411 14.10 -16.33 -6.35
C SER A 411 12.99 -17.33 -6.69
N ALA A 412 13.02 -18.53 -6.10
CA ALA A 412 12.00 -19.56 -6.28
C ALA A 412 10.60 -19.16 -5.76
N ARG A 413 10.52 -18.19 -4.84
CA ARG A 413 9.24 -17.66 -4.36
C ARG A 413 8.71 -16.52 -5.23
N LEU A 414 9.56 -15.82 -5.98
CA LEU A 414 9.12 -14.71 -6.84
C LEU A 414 8.16 -15.15 -7.95
N ASP A 415 8.22 -16.42 -8.35
CA ASP A 415 7.30 -17.00 -9.33
C ASP A 415 5.87 -17.22 -8.77
N THR A 416 5.69 -17.09 -7.45
CA THR A 416 4.36 -17.10 -6.79
C THR A 416 3.70 -15.73 -6.73
N LEU A 417 4.32 -14.70 -7.33
CA LEU A 417 3.76 -13.36 -7.37
C LEU A 417 2.48 -13.34 -8.21
N LYS A 418 1.41 -12.86 -7.60
CA LYS A 418 0.13 -12.60 -8.25
C LYS A 418 0.06 -11.13 -8.64
N ILE A 419 -0.28 -10.89 -9.90
CA ILE A 419 -0.72 -9.61 -10.40
C ILE A 419 -2.18 -9.81 -10.78
N GLN A 420 -3.05 -9.06 -10.12
CA GLN A 420 -4.48 -9.17 -10.31
C GLN A 420 -5.07 -7.82 -10.67
N TYR A 421 -6.15 -7.85 -11.42
CA TYR A 421 -6.89 -6.67 -11.84
C TYR A 421 -8.37 -6.81 -11.50
N SER A 422 -9.06 -5.68 -11.42
CA SER A 422 -10.49 -5.61 -11.14
C SER A 422 -11.11 -4.35 -11.76
N SER A 423 -12.39 -4.46 -12.11
CA SER A 423 -13.22 -3.31 -12.54
C SER A 423 -13.91 -2.62 -11.36
N ASN A 424 -14.11 -3.32 -10.23
CA ASN A 424 -14.88 -2.83 -9.07
C ASN A 424 -14.10 -2.80 -7.75
N GLY A 425 -12.86 -3.31 -7.74
CA GLY A 425 -12.00 -3.36 -6.55
C GLY A 425 -12.35 -4.49 -5.57
N VAL A 426 -13.30 -5.37 -5.92
CA VAL A 426 -13.80 -6.46 -5.08
C VAL A 426 -13.55 -7.81 -5.75
N ASP A 427 -13.90 -7.93 -7.02
CA ASP A 427 -13.74 -9.16 -7.79
C ASP A 427 -12.41 -9.13 -8.55
N TRP A 428 -11.49 -10.00 -8.18
CA TRP A 428 -10.11 -9.99 -8.66
C TRP A 428 -9.84 -11.14 -9.62
N THR A 429 -9.18 -10.84 -10.73
CA THR A 429 -8.77 -11.83 -11.73
C THR A 429 -7.26 -11.79 -11.93
N ASP A 430 -6.61 -12.97 -12.00
CA ASP A 430 -5.19 -13.09 -12.35
C ASP A 430 -4.94 -12.62 -13.79
N VAL A 431 -3.84 -11.90 -14.01
CA VAL A 431 -3.38 -11.58 -15.38
C VAL A 431 -3.00 -12.86 -16.14
N SER A 432 -3.23 -12.88 -17.45
CA SER A 432 -2.85 -14.00 -18.32
C SER A 432 -1.49 -13.77 -18.98
N GLY A 433 -0.79 -14.86 -19.36
CA GLY A 433 0.51 -14.76 -20.04
C GLY A 433 1.65 -14.24 -19.15
N LEU A 434 1.51 -14.36 -17.83
CA LEU A 434 2.52 -13.89 -16.87
C LEU A 434 3.85 -14.63 -17.07
N SER A 435 4.92 -13.88 -17.28
CA SER A 435 6.29 -14.34 -17.37
C SER A 435 7.20 -13.41 -16.56
N ARG A 436 8.31 -13.95 -16.04
CA ARG A 436 9.27 -13.18 -15.23
C ARG A 436 10.68 -13.33 -15.77
N THR A 437 11.40 -12.21 -15.87
CA THR A 437 12.85 -12.17 -16.08
C THR A 437 13.45 -11.22 -15.05
N GLY A 438 14.18 -11.75 -14.07
CA GLY A 438 14.67 -10.95 -12.94
C GLY A 438 13.52 -10.41 -12.08
N GLN A 439 13.52 -9.10 -11.83
CA GLN A 439 12.49 -8.36 -11.08
C GLN A 439 11.49 -7.65 -12.02
N VAL A 440 11.30 -8.22 -13.21
CA VAL A 440 10.38 -7.71 -14.25
C VAL A 440 9.40 -8.81 -14.61
N TRP A 441 8.11 -8.50 -14.47
CA TRP A 441 6.99 -9.35 -14.84
C TRP A 441 6.31 -8.75 -16.06
N LYS A 442 6.18 -9.55 -17.11
CA LYS A 442 5.39 -9.20 -18.30
C LYS A 442 4.17 -10.10 -18.40
N PHE A 443 3.07 -9.54 -18.86
CA PHE A 443 1.79 -10.24 -19.00
C PHE A 443 1.03 -9.67 -20.21
N THR A 444 -0.06 -10.32 -20.59
CA THR A 444 -0.94 -9.86 -21.68
C THR A 444 -1.49 -8.48 -21.32
N GLU A 445 -1.51 -7.54 -22.26
CA GLU A 445 -2.05 -6.20 -22.01
C GLU A 445 -3.51 -6.26 -21.56
N ILE A 446 -3.80 -5.65 -20.41
CA ILE A 446 -5.12 -5.60 -19.80
C ILE A 446 -5.38 -4.15 -19.40
N SER A 447 -6.54 -3.61 -19.78
CA SER A 447 -7.03 -2.32 -19.29
C SER A 447 -7.92 -2.54 -18.07
N ALA A 448 -7.53 -1.95 -16.93
CA ALA A 448 -8.32 -2.03 -15.70
C ALA A 448 -8.06 -0.82 -14.80
N ARG A 449 -9.03 -0.50 -13.95
CA ARG A 449 -8.93 0.58 -12.96
C ARG A 449 -8.16 0.15 -11.72
N TYR A 450 -8.47 -1.02 -11.18
CA TYR A 450 -7.90 -1.53 -9.94
C TYR A 450 -6.89 -2.62 -10.21
N TRP A 451 -5.76 -2.55 -9.51
CA TRP A 451 -4.69 -3.53 -9.60
C TRP A 451 -4.24 -3.92 -8.20
N ARG A 452 -3.89 -5.19 -7.99
CA ARG A 452 -3.22 -5.62 -6.76
C ARG A 452 -2.08 -6.58 -7.02
N VAL A 453 -1.06 -6.50 -6.16
CA VAL A 453 0.17 -7.28 -6.26
C VAL A 453 0.56 -7.83 -4.88
N PHE A 454 0.84 -9.13 -4.83
CA PHE A 454 1.31 -9.83 -3.63
C PHE A 454 1.98 -11.15 -4.00
N LEU A 455 2.71 -11.75 -3.06
CA LEU A 455 3.22 -13.13 -3.20
C LEU A 455 2.18 -14.08 -2.62
N SER A 456 1.74 -15.05 -3.43
CA SER A 456 0.71 -16.02 -3.01
C SER A 456 1.24 -17.03 -2.00
N GLY A 457 0.39 -17.43 -1.06
CA GLY A 457 0.63 -18.57 -0.19
C GLY A 457 0.31 -19.92 -0.85
N GLU A 458 -0.31 -19.92 -2.03
CA GLU A 458 -0.83 -21.13 -2.69
C GLU A 458 0.23 -22.19 -2.99
N GLY A 459 -0.23 -23.43 -3.12
CA GLY A 459 0.61 -24.59 -3.39
C GLY A 459 -0.05 -25.85 -2.85
N ASN A 460 0.75 -26.86 -2.52
CA ASN A 460 0.26 -28.08 -1.93
C ASN A 460 0.77 -28.21 -0.49
N ALA A 461 -0.14 -28.33 0.47
CA ALA A 461 0.20 -28.79 1.81
C ALA A 461 0.51 -30.30 1.77
N THR A 462 1.42 -30.73 2.64
CA THR A 462 1.79 -32.15 2.77
C THR A 462 1.20 -32.69 4.06
N VAL A 463 0.36 -33.71 3.96
CA VAL A 463 -0.23 -34.41 5.11
C VAL A 463 0.27 -35.85 5.14
N VAL A 464 0.82 -36.30 6.26
CA VAL A 464 1.34 -37.65 6.43
C VAL A 464 0.55 -38.36 7.51
N ILE A 465 -0.07 -39.50 7.16
CA ILE A 465 -0.81 -40.34 8.08
C ILE A 465 0.01 -41.60 8.35
N THR A 466 0.37 -41.80 9.62
CA THR A 466 1.14 -42.95 10.08
C THR A 466 0.26 -43.79 10.99
N SER A 467 0.19 -45.10 10.80
CA SER A 467 -0.48 -46.03 11.70
C SER A 467 -0.06 -47.46 11.38
N SER A 468 0.21 -48.28 12.41
CA SER A 468 0.49 -49.71 12.23
C SER A 468 -0.72 -50.50 11.69
N SER A 469 -1.92 -49.92 11.77
CA SER A 469 -3.16 -50.55 11.31
C SER A 469 -3.46 -50.26 9.83
N ILE A 470 -2.75 -49.33 9.19
CA ILE A 470 -2.97 -48.93 7.79
C ILE A 470 -1.99 -49.65 6.87
N THR A 471 -2.51 -50.29 5.83
CA THR A 471 -1.68 -50.92 4.79
C THR A 471 -0.96 -49.84 3.97
N GLY A 472 0.36 -49.98 3.81
CA GLY A 472 1.18 -49.00 3.09
C GLY A 472 1.52 -47.73 3.89
N SER A 473 1.31 -47.73 5.21
CA SER A 473 1.74 -46.63 6.09
C SER A 473 3.27 -46.49 6.12
N PRO A 474 3.83 -45.25 6.18
CA PRO A 474 3.11 -43.96 6.20
C PRO A 474 2.57 -43.56 4.82
N ILE A 475 1.36 -42.96 4.81
CA ILE A 475 0.73 -42.44 3.59
C ILE A 475 0.90 -40.93 3.54
N THR A 476 1.49 -40.43 2.45
CA THR A 476 1.65 -39.00 2.18
C THR A 476 0.59 -38.52 1.19
N LEU A 477 -0.17 -37.50 1.57
CA LEU A 477 -1.19 -36.83 0.76
C LEU A 477 -0.70 -35.42 0.40
N SER A 478 -0.90 -35.05 -0.87
CA SER A 478 -0.64 -33.71 -1.37
C SER A 478 -1.96 -32.96 -1.51
N ILE A 479 -2.12 -31.86 -0.78
CA ILE A 479 -3.39 -31.16 -0.60
C ILE A 479 -3.30 -29.78 -1.26
N PRO A 480 -3.96 -29.56 -2.42
CA PRO A 480 -3.91 -28.27 -3.09
C PRO A 480 -4.67 -27.21 -2.30
N VAL A 481 -3.98 -26.15 -1.92
CA VAL A 481 -4.51 -25.02 -1.15
C VAL A 481 -4.34 -23.71 -1.92
N ALA A 482 -5.34 -22.84 -1.82
CA ALA A 482 -5.38 -21.54 -2.48
C ALA A 482 -5.01 -20.43 -1.49
N SER A 483 -4.53 -19.29 -1.98
CA SER A 483 -4.29 -18.12 -1.13
C SER A 483 -5.56 -17.74 -0.38
N SER A 484 -5.39 -17.29 0.86
CA SER A 484 -6.46 -16.94 1.79
C SER A 484 -7.36 -18.11 2.24
N ASP A 485 -7.05 -19.37 1.89
CA ASP A 485 -7.68 -20.51 2.54
C ASP A 485 -7.44 -20.44 4.05
N THR A 486 -8.53 -20.51 4.82
CA THR A 486 -8.48 -20.57 6.28
C THR A 486 -8.14 -21.98 6.75
N ALA A 487 -7.71 -22.12 8.02
CA ALA A 487 -7.43 -23.43 8.60
C ALA A 487 -8.61 -24.43 8.48
N SER A 488 -9.85 -23.94 8.56
CA SER A 488 -11.05 -24.76 8.39
C SER A 488 -11.24 -25.24 6.95
N ILE A 489 -11.03 -24.36 5.96
CA ILE A 489 -11.08 -24.75 4.54
C ILE A 489 -9.99 -25.78 4.21
N VAL A 490 -8.79 -25.60 4.76
CA VAL A 490 -7.70 -26.57 4.60
C VAL A 490 -8.07 -27.91 5.26
N ALA A 491 -8.70 -27.91 6.44
CA ALA A 491 -9.17 -29.14 7.08
C ALA A 491 -10.20 -29.89 6.22
N ASP A 492 -11.16 -29.19 5.59
CA ASP A 492 -12.11 -29.78 4.64
C ASP A 492 -11.43 -30.43 3.43
N LYS A 493 -10.39 -29.78 2.90
CA LYS A 493 -9.58 -30.32 1.79
C LYS A 493 -8.78 -31.55 2.22
N ILE A 494 -8.24 -31.56 3.44
CA ILE A 494 -7.57 -32.72 4.02
C ILE A 494 -8.56 -33.88 4.17
N LYS A 495 -9.75 -33.62 4.72
CA LYS A 495 -10.83 -34.62 4.83
C LYS A 495 -11.14 -35.25 3.48
N THR A 496 -11.36 -34.43 2.45
CA THR A 496 -11.66 -34.90 1.09
C THR A 496 -10.54 -35.80 0.55
N ALA A 497 -9.27 -35.44 0.77
CA ALA A 497 -8.15 -36.26 0.34
C ALA A 497 -8.04 -37.59 1.10
N ILE A 498 -8.39 -37.60 2.39
CA ILE A 498 -8.45 -38.81 3.21
C ILE A 498 -9.60 -39.73 2.73
N GLU A 499 -10.79 -39.17 2.46
CA GLU A 499 -11.94 -39.93 1.96
C GLU A 499 -11.65 -40.62 0.62
N ASN A 500 -10.83 -39.99 -0.22
CA ASN A 500 -10.38 -40.55 -1.50
C ASN A 500 -9.29 -41.63 -1.35
N ASN A 501 -8.75 -41.86 -0.14
CA ASN A 501 -7.75 -42.89 0.11
C ASN A 501 -8.36 -44.15 0.72
N ALA A 502 -8.43 -45.22 -0.07
CA ALA A 502 -9.03 -46.49 0.34
C ALA A 502 -8.32 -47.17 1.53
N ASN A 503 -7.00 -47.02 1.66
CA ASN A 503 -6.24 -47.67 2.73
C ASN A 503 -6.51 -47.03 4.10
N ILE A 504 -6.70 -45.71 4.13
CA ILE A 504 -7.05 -44.99 5.37
C ILE A 504 -8.51 -45.27 5.73
N THR A 505 -9.42 -45.12 4.76
CA THR A 505 -10.86 -45.32 4.96
C THR A 505 -11.26 -46.77 5.23
N ALA A 506 -10.39 -47.75 4.96
CA ALA A 506 -10.61 -49.12 5.39
C ALA A 506 -10.58 -49.27 6.94
N VAL A 507 -9.87 -48.39 7.64
CA VAL A 507 -9.58 -48.53 9.07
C VAL A 507 -10.24 -47.43 9.91
N TYR A 508 -10.32 -46.21 9.37
CA TYR A 508 -10.82 -45.03 10.06
C TYR A 508 -11.91 -44.32 9.26
N ASP A 509 -12.93 -43.80 9.96
CA ASP A 509 -13.82 -42.78 9.44
C ASP A 509 -13.19 -41.40 9.70
N VAL A 510 -13.34 -40.47 8.76
CA VAL A 510 -12.80 -39.10 8.88
C VAL A 510 -13.92 -38.07 8.98
N SER A 511 -13.76 -37.12 9.89
CA SER A 511 -14.64 -35.97 10.04
C SER A 511 -13.83 -34.71 10.33
N VAL A 512 -14.49 -33.55 10.32
CA VAL A 512 -13.91 -32.27 10.67
C VAL A 512 -14.80 -31.51 11.63
N SER A 513 -14.19 -30.70 12.48
CA SER A 513 -14.87 -29.74 13.36
C SER A 513 -14.08 -28.43 13.36
N GLY A 514 -14.50 -27.46 12.55
CA GLY A 514 -13.72 -26.25 12.31
C GLY A 514 -12.38 -26.60 11.64
N ALA A 515 -11.26 -26.31 12.32
CA ALA A 515 -9.92 -26.63 11.83
C ALA A 515 -9.41 -28.02 12.25
N ASP A 516 -10.18 -28.76 13.05
CA ASP A 516 -9.79 -30.09 13.51
C ASP A 516 -10.11 -31.14 12.45
N VAL A 517 -9.11 -31.94 12.07
CA VAL A 517 -9.23 -33.17 11.29
C VAL A 517 -9.23 -34.34 12.25
N ILE A 518 -10.30 -35.14 12.22
CA ILE A 518 -10.58 -36.18 13.21
C ILE A 518 -10.66 -37.54 12.51
N LEU A 519 -9.85 -38.51 12.95
CA LEU A 519 -9.95 -39.92 12.56
C LEU A 519 -10.56 -40.73 13.70
N THR A 520 -11.64 -41.46 13.41
CA THR A 520 -12.29 -42.38 14.36
C THR A 520 -12.16 -43.81 13.86
N ALA A 521 -11.66 -44.73 14.68
CA ALA A 521 -11.53 -46.14 14.30
C ALA A 521 -12.90 -46.76 13.96
N LYS A 522 -12.96 -47.56 12.89
CA LYS A 522 -14.23 -48.19 12.45
C LYS A 522 -14.77 -49.21 13.44
N ALA A 523 -13.90 -49.86 14.21
CA ALA A 523 -14.26 -50.84 15.24
C ALA A 523 -13.46 -50.59 16.54
N PRO A 524 -14.03 -50.93 17.71
CA PRO A 524 -13.29 -50.96 18.98
C PRO A 524 -12.13 -51.95 18.90
N ALA A 525 -10.93 -51.50 19.28
CA ALA A 525 -9.70 -52.29 19.25
C ALA A 525 -8.70 -51.72 20.27
N ALA A 526 -7.61 -52.44 20.54
CA ALA A 526 -6.53 -51.93 21.38
C ALA A 526 -5.92 -50.65 20.79
N ASN A 527 -5.53 -49.73 21.64
CA ASN A 527 -4.98 -48.44 21.24
C ASN A 527 -3.75 -48.57 20.33
N VAL A 528 -3.80 -47.90 19.18
CA VAL A 528 -2.69 -47.82 18.22
C VAL A 528 -1.79 -46.66 18.60
N SER A 529 -0.66 -46.96 19.23
CA SER A 529 0.24 -45.95 19.80
C SER A 529 0.99 -45.10 18.77
N ASN A 530 1.07 -45.53 17.51
CA ASN A 530 1.74 -44.82 16.44
C ASN A 530 0.79 -44.18 15.41
N LEU A 531 -0.52 -44.11 15.71
CA LEU A 531 -1.46 -43.36 14.89
C LEU A 531 -1.09 -41.87 14.97
N ASN A 532 -0.85 -41.24 13.82
CA ASN A 532 -0.45 -39.84 13.75
C ASN A 532 -0.95 -39.18 12.47
N ILE A 533 -1.37 -37.90 12.57
CA ILE A 533 -1.64 -37.01 11.45
C ILE A 533 -0.65 -35.84 11.52
N ALA A 534 0.34 -35.81 10.63
CA ALA A 534 1.30 -34.71 10.51
C ALA A 534 0.92 -33.79 9.34
N ILE A 535 0.99 -32.48 9.53
CA ILE A 535 0.60 -31.45 8.54
C ILE A 535 1.75 -30.46 8.38
N SER A 536 2.12 -30.15 7.14
CA SER A 536 3.19 -29.18 6.83
C SER A 536 2.92 -28.44 5.53
N ASN A 537 3.66 -27.35 5.31
CA ASN A 537 3.48 -26.47 4.15
C ASN A 537 3.73 -27.14 2.79
N GLY A 538 4.54 -28.19 2.67
CA GLY A 538 4.88 -28.73 1.36
C GLY A 538 5.42 -27.64 0.41
N THR A 539 4.69 -27.32 -0.65
CA THR A 539 4.99 -26.19 -1.55
C THR A 539 4.17 -24.91 -1.29
N CYS A 540 3.12 -24.98 -0.47
CA CYS A 540 2.37 -23.80 -0.03
C CYS A 540 3.12 -23.03 1.08
N ALA A 541 2.53 -21.95 1.59
CA ALA A 541 3.05 -21.20 2.74
C ALA A 541 1.92 -20.73 3.66
N GLY A 542 2.28 -20.52 4.93
CA GLY A 542 1.39 -19.91 5.93
C GLY A 542 0.73 -20.89 6.91
N LEU A 543 0.87 -22.21 6.70
CA LEU A 543 0.52 -23.19 7.72
C LEU A 543 1.59 -23.27 8.81
N THR A 544 1.14 -23.51 10.04
CA THR A 544 2.00 -23.93 11.15
C THR A 544 2.19 -25.44 11.07
N THR A 545 3.44 -25.91 11.09
CA THR A 545 3.73 -27.34 11.07
C THR A 545 3.15 -28.04 12.30
N VAL A 546 2.40 -29.11 12.06
CA VAL A 546 1.90 -30.04 13.08
C VAL A 546 2.68 -31.34 12.92
N SER A 547 3.58 -31.64 13.86
CA SER A 547 4.38 -32.87 13.80
C SER A 547 3.66 -34.09 14.38
N THR A 548 2.75 -33.86 15.34
CA THR A 548 2.02 -34.90 16.06
C THR A 548 0.56 -34.51 16.28
N SER A 549 -0.36 -35.43 16.01
CA SER A 549 -1.76 -35.35 16.41
C SER A 549 -1.96 -35.75 17.88
N THR A 550 -3.19 -35.55 18.39
CA THR A 550 -3.58 -35.90 19.74
C THR A 550 -4.53 -37.10 19.73
N ASN A 551 -4.19 -38.12 20.51
CA ASN A 551 -5.11 -39.22 20.82
C ASN A 551 -6.13 -38.73 21.85
N THR A 552 -7.30 -38.30 21.37
CA THR A 552 -8.36 -37.70 22.19
C THR A 552 -9.27 -38.75 22.82
N THR A 553 -9.26 -39.98 22.32
CA THR A 553 -9.91 -41.14 22.95
C THR A 553 -9.11 -42.40 22.66
N ALA A 554 -8.57 -43.02 23.70
CA ALA A 554 -7.78 -44.24 23.53
C ALA A 554 -8.65 -45.43 23.12
N GLY A 555 -8.13 -46.27 22.23
CA GLY A 555 -8.77 -47.52 21.84
C GLY A 555 -8.78 -48.55 22.97
N VAL A 556 -9.93 -49.14 23.24
CA VAL A 556 -10.08 -50.28 24.17
C VAL A 556 -10.70 -51.44 23.41
N ALA A 557 -10.04 -52.60 23.44
CA ALA A 557 -10.57 -53.82 22.82
C ALA A 557 -11.80 -54.34 23.59
N PRO A 558 -12.84 -54.81 22.88
CA PRO A 558 -14.01 -55.37 23.52
C PRO A 558 -13.66 -56.65 24.29
N VAL A 559 -14.16 -56.79 25.52
CA VAL A 559 -13.98 -57.99 26.34
C VAL A 559 -15.33 -58.64 26.58
N LYS A 560 -15.42 -59.93 26.25
CA LYS A 560 -16.59 -60.76 26.55
C LYS A 560 -16.50 -61.19 28.02
N GLN A 561 -17.56 -60.97 28.79
CA GLN A 561 -17.57 -61.36 30.20
C GLN A 561 -17.41 -62.88 30.34
N GLN A 562 -16.61 -63.30 31.32
CA GLN A 562 -16.35 -64.70 31.64
C GLN A 562 -16.61 -64.94 33.13
N GLU A 563 -17.48 -65.89 33.41
CA GLU A 563 -17.82 -66.33 34.76
C GLU A 563 -17.48 -67.82 34.90
N ASN A 564 -17.03 -68.22 36.08
CA ASN A 564 -16.74 -69.62 36.36
C ASN A 564 -17.14 -70.07 37.76
N ILE A 565 -17.28 -71.39 37.89
CA ILE A 565 -17.26 -72.08 39.18
C ILE A 565 -16.29 -73.25 39.15
N TYR A 566 -15.72 -73.52 40.33
CA TYR A 566 -14.83 -74.66 40.56
C TYR A 566 -15.55 -75.73 41.37
N VAL A 567 -16.00 -76.81 40.71
CA VAL A 567 -16.80 -77.84 41.38
C VAL A 567 -15.96 -78.56 42.45
N THR A 568 -16.53 -78.73 43.64
CA THR A 568 -15.89 -79.41 44.77
C THR A 568 -16.86 -80.36 45.48
N GLY A 569 -16.30 -81.36 46.17
CA GLY A 569 -17.06 -82.44 46.80
C GLY A 569 -17.03 -83.74 45.99
N THR A 570 -17.51 -84.81 46.62
CA THR A 570 -17.70 -86.13 46.01
C THR A 570 -19.12 -86.56 46.33
N ILE A 571 -19.84 -87.06 45.34
CA ILE A 571 -21.26 -87.38 45.53
C ILE A 571 -21.41 -88.56 46.49
N GLY A 572 -22.07 -88.31 47.62
CA GLY A 572 -22.38 -89.33 48.62
C GLY A 572 -23.57 -90.17 48.18
N THR A 573 -24.77 -89.56 48.11
CA THR A 573 -26.00 -90.18 47.60
C THR A 573 -26.30 -89.69 46.19
N ALA A 574 -26.60 -90.62 45.28
CA ALA A 574 -27.01 -90.31 43.91
C ALA A 574 -28.30 -89.45 43.89
N GLY A 575 -28.44 -88.61 42.87
CA GLY A 575 -29.56 -87.69 42.72
C GLY A 575 -29.25 -86.63 41.68
N ASN A 576 -29.90 -85.47 41.75
CA ASN A 576 -29.62 -84.35 40.86
C ASN A 576 -28.88 -83.22 41.58
N ALA A 577 -27.83 -82.69 40.97
CA ALA A 577 -27.27 -81.38 41.32
C ALA A 577 -28.14 -80.28 40.71
N ALA A 578 -28.39 -79.21 41.47
CA ALA A 578 -29.11 -78.03 40.99
C ALA A 578 -28.08 -77.01 40.50
N VAL A 579 -28.10 -76.69 39.20
CA VAL A 579 -27.23 -75.67 38.60
C VAL A 579 -28.11 -74.53 38.12
N VAL A 580 -27.85 -73.30 38.59
CA VAL A 580 -28.62 -72.13 38.20
C VAL A 580 -27.72 -71.17 37.43
N VAL A 581 -28.11 -70.82 36.21
CA VAL A 581 -27.45 -69.81 35.38
C VAL A 581 -28.34 -68.57 35.33
N THR A 582 -27.79 -67.44 35.74
CA THR A 582 -28.45 -66.13 35.73
C THR A 582 -27.61 -65.19 34.88
N ALA A 583 -28.25 -64.45 33.97
CA ALA A 583 -27.65 -63.36 33.22
C ALA A 583 -28.74 -62.41 32.70
N ALA A 584 -28.46 -61.11 32.67
CA ALA A 584 -29.32 -60.12 32.05
C ALA A 584 -29.33 -60.29 30.53
N GLY A 585 -30.52 -60.31 29.92
CA GLY A 585 -30.68 -60.48 28.47
C GLY A 585 -30.59 -61.93 27.96
N MET A 586 -30.28 -62.91 28.81
CA MET A 586 -30.42 -64.33 28.48
C MET A 586 -31.90 -64.72 28.56
N ALA A 587 -32.42 -65.41 27.53
CA ALA A 587 -33.80 -65.89 27.53
C ALA A 587 -34.07 -66.83 28.71
N ASN A 588 -35.26 -66.73 29.32
CA ASN A 588 -35.69 -67.57 30.45
C ASN A 588 -34.79 -67.53 31.69
N SER A 589 -33.97 -66.48 31.86
CA SER A 589 -33.09 -66.28 33.02
C SER A 589 -33.88 -65.93 34.30
N PRO A 590 -33.58 -66.55 35.46
CA PRO A 590 -32.57 -67.59 35.69
C PRO A 590 -33.03 -68.98 35.24
N ILE A 591 -32.13 -69.74 34.61
CA ILE A 591 -32.37 -71.13 34.19
C ILE A 591 -31.82 -72.08 35.25
N THR A 592 -32.69 -72.97 35.77
CA THR A 592 -32.28 -74.05 36.68
C THR A 592 -32.20 -75.37 35.92
N LEU A 593 -31.01 -75.95 35.86
CA LEU A 593 -30.76 -77.28 35.30
C LEU A 593 -30.70 -78.31 36.43
N SER A 594 -31.39 -79.42 36.22
CA SER A 594 -31.28 -80.61 37.07
C SER A 594 -30.28 -81.57 36.43
N VAL A 595 -29.09 -81.70 37.04
CA VAL A 595 -27.97 -82.47 36.47
C VAL A 595 -27.84 -83.80 37.20
N PRO A 596 -28.12 -84.96 36.56
CA PRO A 596 -28.07 -86.26 37.21
C PRO A 596 -26.64 -86.68 37.57
N VAL A 597 -26.41 -86.98 38.86
CA VAL A 597 -25.13 -87.41 39.39
C VAL A 597 -25.25 -88.75 40.14
N SER A 598 -24.21 -89.57 40.04
CA SER A 598 -24.14 -90.92 40.60
C SER A 598 -23.33 -90.92 41.90
N SER A 599 -23.65 -91.83 42.83
CA SER A 599 -22.83 -92.04 44.04
C SER A 599 -21.39 -92.36 43.64
N GLY A 600 -20.43 -91.69 44.28
CA GLY A 600 -19.01 -91.81 43.95
C GLY A 600 -18.52 -90.90 42.82
N ASP A 601 -19.40 -90.16 42.12
CA ASP A 601 -18.95 -89.18 41.13
C ASP A 601 -18.00 -88.17 41.79
N SER A 602 -16.79 -88.07 41.23
CA SER A 602 -15.82 -87.06 41.64
C SER A 602 -16.27 -85.68 41.18
N ALA A 603 -15.79 -84.61 41.83
CA ALA A 603 -16.01 -83.22 41.38
C ALA A 603 -15.74 -83.01 39.89
N ALA A 604 -14.77 -83.73 39.31
CA ALA A 604 -14.46 -83.62 37.89
C ALA A 604 -15.51 -84.29 36.99
N THR A 605 -16.04 -85.42 37.45
CA THR A 605 -17.16 -86.10 36.78
C THR A 605 -18.42 -85.26 36.83
N VAL A 606 -18.68 -84.61 37.98
CA VAL A 606 -19.80 -83.68 38.15
C VAL A 606 -19.65 -82.48 37.22
N ALA A 607 -18.48 -81.81 37.18
CA ALA A 607 -18.25 -80.70 36.26
C ALA A 607 -18.45 -81.11 34.79
N SER A 608 -18.02 -82.31 34.40
CA SER A 608 -18.25 -82.84 33.04
C SER A 608 -19.74 -82.99 32.72
N LYS A 609 -20.52 -83.51 33.67
CA LYS A 609 -21.98 -83.65 33.55
C LYS A 609 -22.69 -82.29 33.52
N VAL A 610 -22.23 -81.31 34.30
CA VAL A 610 -22.74 -79.94 34.28
C VAL A 610 -22.49 -79.28 32.92
N ASN A 611 -21.26 -79.37 32.39
CA ASN A 611 -20.94 -78.85 31.07
C ASN A 611 -21.79 -79.49 29.97
N ALA A 612 -22.03 -80.80 30.03
CA ALA A 612 -22.91 -81.50 29.09
C ALA A 612 -24.38 -81.05 29.20
N ALA A 613 -24.88 -80.79 30.41
CA ALA A 613 -26.23 -80.29 30.63
C ALA A 613 -26.40 -78.84 30.15
N LEU A 614 -25.42 -77.98 30.40
CA LEU A 614 -25.38 -76.61 29.87
C LEU A 614 -25.42 -76.61 28.34
N ALA A 615 -24.69 -77.52 27.68
CA ALA A 615 -24.62 -77.62 26.23
C ALA A 615 -25.91 -78.10 25.55
N GLN A 616 -26.83 -78.72 26.30
CA GLN A 616 -28.13 -79.16 25.78
C GLN A 616 -29.22 -78.08 25.87
N ASN A 617 -28.97 -77.00 26.61
CA ASN A 617 -29.92 -75.91 26.74
C ASN A 617 -29.64 -74.83 25.67
N SER A 618 -30.58 -74.63 24.75
CA SER A 618 -30.44 -73.67 23.66
C SER A 618 -30.33 -72.23 24.16
N ASP A 619 -31.11 -71.83 25.17
CA ASP A 619 -31.08 -70.45 25.69
C ASP A 619 -29.70 -70.11 26.31
N ILE A 620 -29.08 -71.07 26.99
CA ILE A 620 -27.72 -70.93 27.54
C ILE A 620 -26.69 -70.93 26.42
N THR A 621 -26.78 -71.85 25.46
CA THR A 621 -25.79 -71.93 24.37
C THR A 621 -25.93 -70.82 23.35
N ASP A 622 -27.09 -70.20 23.19
CA ASP A 622 -27.29 -69.03 22.34
C ASP A 622 -26.67 -67.77 22.95
N PHE A 623 -26.59 -67.69 24.28
CA PHE A 623 -26.01 -66.55 24.99
C PHE A 623 -24.52 -66.76 25.34
N PHE A 624 -24.12 -67.98 25.69
CA PHE A 624 -22.79 -68.32 26.18
C PHE A 624 -22.07 -69.35 25.30
N THR A 625 -20.75 -69.24 25.25
CA THR A 625 -19.84 -70.31 24.86
C THR A 625 -19.39 -71.03 26.13
N ILE A 626 -19.66 -72.33 26.22
CA ILE A 626 -19.25 -73.15 27.36
C ILE A 626 -17.82 -73.63 27.08
N SER A 627 -16.89 -73.26 27.96
CA SER A 627 -15.46 -73.51 27.75
C SER A 627 -14.88 -74.26 28.95
N PRO A 628 -15.10 -75.58 29.05
CA PRO A 628 -14.59 -76.38 30.16
C PRO A 628 -13.06 -76.31 30.21
N ASP A 629 -12.51 -76.26 31.42
CA ASP A 629 -11.06 -76.20 31.66
C ASP A 629 -10.69 -77.17 32.81
N ASN A 630 -9.51 -77.79 32.73
CA ASN A 630 -8.91 -78.66 33.75
C ASN A 630 -9.86 -79.45 34.69
N GLY A 631 -10.74 -80.27 34.11
CA GLY A 631 -11.47 -81.34 34.81
C GLY A 631 -12.60 -80.92 35.76
N ARG A 632 -12.45 -79.83 36.54
CA ARG A 632 -13.44 -79.36 37.56
C ARG A 632 -14.04 -77.99 37.25
N TYR A 633 -13.54 -77.30 36.23
CA TYR A 633 -13.96 -75.95 35.87
C TYR A 633 -15.22 -75.97 35.01
N VAL A 634 -16.20 -75.14 35.36
CA VAL A 634 -17.34 -74.82 34.51
C VAL A 634 -17.28 -73.32 34.24
N ARG A 635 -16.97 -72.94 32.99
CA ARG A 635 -16.84 -71.54 32.58
C ARG A 635 -17.83 -71.21 31.47
N LEU A 636 -18.53 -70.10 31.65
CA LEU A 636 -19.39 -69.47 30.67
C LEU A 636 -18.70 -68.22 30.14
N THR A 637 -18.58 -68.10 28.83
CA THR A 637 -18.09 -66.89 28.15
C THR A 637 -19.23 -66.30 27.33
N ALA A 638 -19.63 -65.06 27.59
CA ALA A 638 -20.67 -64.41 26.80
C ALA A 638 -20.29 -64.40 25.31
N LYS A 639 -21.25 -64.64 24.40
CA LYS A 639 -20.97 -64.66 22.96
C LYS A 639 -20.73 -63.26 22.39
N VAL A 640 -21.36 -62.25 22.98
CA VAL A 640 -21.25 -60.84 22.60
C VAL A 640 -20.55 -60.07 23.71
N ALA A 641 -19.66 -59.15 23.35
CA ALA A 641 -19.05 -58.24 24.32
C ALA A 641 -20.07 -57.15 24.69
N ALA A 642 -20.27 -56.96 25.98
CA ALA A 642 -21.19 -56.00 26.56
C ALA A 642 -20.57 -55.43 27.84
N ASP A 643 -21.12 -54.35 28.38
CA ASP A 643 -20.73 -53.87 29.70
C ASP A 643 -20.93 -54.96 30.75
N ASN A 644 -20.06 -54.98 31.75
CA ASN A 644 -20.07 -56.01 32.79
C ASN A 644 -21.44 -56.11 33.46
N ASP A 645 -22.08 -57.27 33.31
CA ASP A 645 -23.34 -57.59 33.96
C ASP A 645 -23.06 -58.06 35.40
N PRO A 646 -23.41 -57.26 36.43
CA PRO A 646 -23.17 -57.63 37.82
C PRO A 646 -24.09 -58.76 38.31
N THR A 647 -25.10 -59.14 37.51
CA THR A 647 -26.04 -60.22 37.83
C THR A 647 -25.69 -61.56 37.17
N MET A 648 -24.66 -61.58 36.31
CA MET A 648 -24.19 -62.79 35.65
C MET A 648 -23.62 -63.77 36.68
N ASN A 649 -24.21 -64.96 36.76
CA ASN A 649 -23.87 -65.95 37.77
C ASN A 649 -24.10 -67.37 37.25
N ILE A 650 -23.20 -68.28 37.60
CA ILE A 650 -23.47 -69.71 37.60
C ILE A 650 -23.26 -70.26 39.01
N SER A 651 -24.28 -70.93 39.54
CA SER A 651 -24.24 -71.55 40.88
C SER A 651 -24.47 -73.05 40.80
N ILE A 652 -23.95 -73.78 41.78
CA ILE A 652 -24.19 -75.22 41.94
C ILE A 652 -24.48 -75.55 43.39
N ALA A 653 -25.49 -76.37 43.64
CA ALA A 653 -25.82 -76.88 44.97
C ALA A 653 -26.32 -78.32 44.89
N ASN A 654 -26.42 -78.96 46.06
CA ASN A 654 -27.16 -80.22 46.20
C ASN A 654 -28.64 -79.96 45.86
N GLY A 655 -29.19 -80.71 44.90
CA GLY A 655 -30.64 -80.77 44.67
C GLY A 655 -31.23 -81.93 45.46
N THR A 656 -31.33 -83.09 44.83
CA THR A 656 -31.69 -84.37 45.49
C THR A 656 -30.47 -85.25 45.78
N CYS A 657 -29.29 -84.91 45.24
CA CYS A 657 -28.02 -85.55 45.61
C CYS A 657 -27.46 -85.01 46.93
N THR A 658 -26.46 -85.68 47.49
CA THR A 658 -25.68 -85.17 48.63
C THR A 658 -24.18 -85.22 48.32
N GLY A 659 -23.38 -84.39 49.00
CA GLY A 659 -21.91 -84.45 48.94
C GLY A 659 -21.22 -83.36 48.10
N LEU A 660 -21.96 -82.50 47.40
CA LEU A 660 -21.41 -81.26 46.85
C LEU A 660 -21.26 -80.18 47.92
N THR A 661 -20.21 -79.38 47.81
CA THR A 661 -20.13 -78.09 48.48
C THR A 661 -20.84 -77.06 47.61
N ALA A 662 -21.86 -76.38 48.16
CA ALA A 662 -22.62 -75.40 47.41
C ALA A 662 -21.76 -74.17 47.06
N ILE A 663 -21.90 -73.69 45.83
CA ILE A 663 -21.24 -72.49 45.29
C ILE A 663 -22.36 -71.55 44.84
N PRO A 664 -22.77 -70.58 45.69
CA PRO A 664 -23.91 -69.72 45.39
C PRO A 664 -23.60 -68.63 44.35
N THR A 665 -22.33 -68.29 44.17
CA THR A 665 -21.86 -67.23 43.26
C THR A 665 -20.64 -67.68 42.47
N SER A 666 -20.62 -67.41 41.17
CA SER A 666 -19.46 -67.57 40.31
C SER A 666 -18.37 -66.55 40.62
N THR A 667 -17.19 -66.80 40.10
CA THR A 667 -16.08 -65.85 40.07
C THR A 667 -15.90 -65.29 38.66
N VAL A 668 -15.66 -63.97 38.60
CA VAL A 668 -15.40 -63.25 37.36
C VAL A 668 -13.97 -63.52 36.91
N ASP A 669 -13.79 -64.18 35.76
CA ASP A 669 -12.48 -64.35 35.12
C ASP A 669 -12.11 -63.14 34.27
N ALA A 670 -13.12 -62.54 33.62
CA ALA A 670 -12.96 -61.33 32.82
C ALA A 670 -14.24 -60.51 32.87
N ALA A 671 -14.15 -59.24 33.23
CA ALA A 671 -15.28 -58.33 33.22
C ALA A 671 -15.63 -57.90 31.78
N GLY A 672 -16.93 -57.82 31.48
CA GLY A 672 -17.40 -57.37 30.17
C GLY A 672 -17.11 -55.89 29.89
N ASN A 673 -16.74 -55.56 28.65
CA ASN A 673 -16.89 -54.20 28.12
C ASN A 673 -17.12 -54.22 26.61
N VAL A 674 -17.86 -53.24 26.08
CA VAL A 674 -18.13 -53.09 24.63
C VAL A 674 -16.91 -52.61 23.83
N GLY A 675 -15.83 -52.20 24.50
CA GLY A 675 -14.68 -51.55 23.89
C GLY A 675 -14.95 -50.09 23.50
N THR A 676 -13.88 -49.35 23.22
CA THR A 676 -13.93 -47.95 22.79
C THR A 676 -13.19 -47.79 21.49
N LYS A 677 -13.79 -47.08 20.53
CA LYS A 677 -13.13 -46.71 19.27
C LYS A 677 -12.07 -45.64 19.55
N GLN A 678 -10.86 -45.83 19.02
CA GLN A 678 -9.83 -44.81 19.12
C GLN A 678 -10.23 -43.56 18.30
N VAL A 679 -9.96 -42.37 18.83
CA VAL A 679 -10.15 -41.09 18.14
C VAL A 679 -8.85 -40.30 18.18
N GLU A 680 -8.42 -39.84 17.00
CA GLU A 680 -7.21 -39.07 16.79
C GLU A 680 -7.56 -37.72 16.15
N THR A 681 -7.04 -36.63 16.70
CA THR A 681 -7.35 -35.27 16.25
C THR A 681 -6.08 -34.50 15.93
N ALA A 682 -6.02 -33.88 14.75
CA ALA A 682 -5.02 -32.87 14.41
C ALA A 682 -5.69 -31.55 14.05
N THR A 683 -5.27 -30.47 14.69
CA THR A 683 -5.78 -29.12 14.42
C THR A 683 -4.91 -28.45 13.36
N VAL A 684 -5.51 -28.07 12.23
CA VAL A 684 -4.86 -27.21 11.25
C VAL A 684 -4.69 -25.81 11.87
N SER A 685 -3.52 -25.20 11.72
CA SER A 685 -3.26 -23.85 12.20
C SER A 685 -2.50 -23.03 11.18
N GLY A 686 -2.71 -21.71 11.19
CA GLY A 686 -2.24 -20.78 10.18
C GLY A 686 -3.29 -20.49 9.10
N SER A 687 -2.90 -19.69 8.12
CA SER A 687 -3.70 -19.30 6.97
C SER A 687 -2.81 -19.29 5.74
N ILE A 688 -3.34 -19.69 4.59
CA ILE A 688 -2.51 -19.78 3.38
C ILE A 688 -2.18 -18.38 2.87
N SER A 689 -0.97 -17.92 3.18
CA SER A 689 -0.49 -16.58 2.90
C SER A 689 1.03 -16.55 2.96
N TYR A 690 1.66 -15.67 2.19
CA TYR A 690 3.10 -15.46 2.23
C TYR A 690 3.44 -14.02 2.64
N ASN A 691 3.92 -13.88 3.88
CA ASN A 691 4.38 -12.61 4.42
C ASN A 691 5.80 -12.33 3.94
N TRP A 692 6.01 -11.19 3.29
CA TRP A 692 7.35 -10.72 2.95
C TRP A 692 7.52 -9.25 3.33
N THR A 693 8.76 -8.90 3.67
CA THR A 693 9.12 -7.54 4.08
C THR A 693 9.63 -6.76 2.87
N TYR A 694 8.96 -5.66 2.56
CA TYR A 694 9.46 -4.63 1.66
C TYR A 694 10.20 -3.56 2.46
N ASN A 695 11.49 -3.38 2.20
CA ASN A 695 12.31 -2.36 2.84
C ASN A 695 12.24 -1.05 2.06
N LEU A 696 12.01 0.05 2.77
CA LEU A 696 12.07 1.39 2.18
C LEU A 696 13.52 1.89 2.21
N TYR A 697 13.85 2.78 1.28
CA TYR A 697 15.19 3.32 1.13
C TYR A 697 15.26 4.77 1.64
N TYR A 698 16.31 5.08 2.38
CA TYR A 698 16.70 6.45 2.72
C TYR A 698 18.08 6.82 2.15
N GLN A 699 18.89 5.81 1.80
CA GLN A 699 20.22 5.92 1.19
C GLN A 699 20.48 4.71 0.28
N ASN A 700 21.57 4.73 -0.50
CA ASN A 700 21.93 3.67 -1.46
C ASN A 700 20.78 3.31 -2.40
N LEU A 701 20.12 4.34 -2.90
CA LEU A 701 18.93 4.22 -3.74
C LEU A 701 19.27 3.42 -5.01
N PRO A 702 18.42 2.48 -5.44
CA PRO A 702 18.59 1.83 -6.73
C PRO A 702 18.73 2.88 -7.82
N THR A 703 19.73 2.68 -8.66
CA THR A 703 19.99 3.50 -9.84
C THR A 703 19.23 2.95 -11.03
N ARG A 704 18.59 3.82 -11.79
CA ARG A 704 18.00 3.48 -13.08
C ARG A 704 18.35 4.55 -14.09
N ASP A 705 18.81 4.13 -15.26
CA ASP A 705 19.25 5.02 -16.35
C ASP A 705 20.21 6.13 -15.88
N GLY A 706 21.13 5.77 -14.98
CA GLY A 706 22.12 6.66 -14.41
C GLY A 706 21.62 7.58 -13.28
N GLN A 707 20.41 7.36 -12.74
CA GLN A 707 19.82 8.19 -11.69
C GLN A 707 19.34 7.41 -10.48
N SER A 708 19.68 7.92 -9.30
CA SER A 708 19.29 7.37 -8.00
C SER A 708 17.98 8.02 -7.54
N TYR A 709 16.87 7.41 -7.93
CA TYR A 709 15.56 7.81 -7.42
C TYR A 709 15.18 6.93 -6.24
N GLY A 710 15.26 5.61 -6.32
CA GLY A 710 14.88 4.74 -5.20
C GLY A 710 13.43 4.26 -5.21
N SER A 711 12.67 4.60 -6.27
CA SER A 711 11.39 3.96 -6.57
C SER A 711 11.71 2.58 -7.08
N THR A 712 10.95 1.58 -6.66
CA THR A 712 11.12 0.23 -7.19
C THR A 712 9.83 -0.33 -7.76
N PHE A 713 8.66 0.22 -7.38
CA PHE A 713 7.37 -0.26 -7.85
C PHE A 713 6.90 0.48 -9.11
N PHE A 714 6.75 -0.27 -10.19
CA PHE A 714 6.39 0.27 -11.49
C PHE A 714 5.34 -0.62 -12.14
N LEU A 715 4.12 -0.12 -12.29
CA LEU A 715 3.04 -0.81 -12.99
C LEU A 715 2.53 0.08 -14.13
N GLY A 716 2.50 -0.48 -15.33
CA GLY A 716 2.01 0.20 -16.52
C GLY A 716 2.19 -0.64 -17.78
N LYS A 717 2.20 0.04 -18.91
CA LYS A 717 2.34 -0.55 -20.23
C LYS A 717 3.77 -0.39 -20.69
N THR A 718 4.35 -1.39 -21.34
CA THR A 718 5.58 -1.27 -22.12
C THR A 718 5.36 -2.00 -23.43
N VAL A 719 5.56 -1.31 -24.55
CA VAL A 719 5.50 -1.93 -25.88
C VAL A 719 6.74 -1.53 -26.67
N PRO A 720 7.19 -2.36 -27.63
CA PRO A 720 8.31 -1.99 -28.49
C PRO A 720 8.01 -0.76 -29.35
N GLY A 721 6.74 -0.39 -29.55
CA GLY A 721 6.37 0.84 -30.24
C GLY A 721 6.14 0.67 -31.74
N LEU A 722 6.86 -0.23 -32.40
CA LEU A 722 6.58 -0.65 -33.77
C LEU A 722 6.35 -2.15 -33.82
N LYS A 723 5.25 -2.58 -34.47
CA LYS A 723 4.96 -3.99 -34.73
C LYS A 723 4.55 -4.20 -36.18
N PHE A 724 5.27 -5.05 -36.90
CA PHE A 724 4.92 -5.47 -38.25
C PHE A 724 3.86 -6.58 -38.23
N THR A 725 3.00 -6.62 -39.25
CA THR A 725 2.02 -7.69 -39.43
C THR A 725 2.66 -8.99 -39.95
N ALA A 726 3.79 -8.88 -40.66
CA ALA A 726 4.68 -9.97 -41.05
C ALA A 726 6.14 -9.65 -40.69
N PRO A 727 6.98 -10.63 -40.30
CA PRO A 727 8.38 -10.35 -39.97
C PRO A 727 9.11 -9.74 -41.17
N PRO A 728 9.84 -8.62 -40.99
CA PRO A 728 10.69 -8.05 -42.03
C PRO A 728 11.72 -9.08 -42.53
N PRO A 729 11.97 -9.19 -43.85
CA PRO A 729 12.95 -10.13 -44.40
C PRO A 729 14.35 -9.95 -43.83
N ALA A 730 15.11 -11.05 -43.74
CA ALA A 730 16.50 -11.02 -43.31
C ALA A 730 17.33 -10.06 -44.19
N GLY A 731 18.01 -9.10 -43.57
CA GLY A 731 18.84 -8.11 -44.27
C GLY A 731 18.13 -6.82 -44.66
N ALA A 732 16.81 -6.73 -44.49
CA ALA A 732 16.04 -5.56 -44.89
C ALA A 732 16.22 -4.41 -43.89
N ALA A 733 16.61 -3.23 -44.37
CA ALA A 733 16.81 -2.04 -43.55
C ALA A 733 15.47 -1.42 -43.16
N ILE A 734 15.25 -1.27 -41.85
CA ILE A 734 14.04 -0.66 -41.28
C ILE A 734 14.35 0.78 -40.88
N THR A 735 13.64 1.73 -41.45
CA THR A 735 13.73 3.15 -41.04
C THR A 735 12.33 3.73 -40.76
N ALA A 736 12.27 4.80 -39.97
CA ALA A 736 11.01 5.48 -39.68
C ALA A 736 11.15 7.01 -39.74
N SER A 737 10.08 7.68 -40.14
CA SER A 737 9.91 9.13 -40.00
C SER A 737 8.67 9.40 -39.14
N PHE A 738 8.72 10.45 -38.33
CA PHE A 738 7.61 10.85 -37.47
C PHE A 738 7.82 12.25 -36.89
N ALA A 739 6.73 12.86 -36.39
CA ALA A 739 6.80 14.14 -35.70
C ALA A 739 6.80 13.97 -34.17
N LEU A 740 7.59 14.80 -33.48
CA LEU A 740 7.60 14.92 -32.04
C LEU A 740 6.95 16.25 -31.64
N GLU A 741 5.96 16.21 -30.77
CA GLU A 741 5.26 17.42 -30.28
C GLU A 741 5.59 17.77 -28.82
N TYR A 742 6.49 17.01 -28.22
CA TYR A 742 7.02 17.22 -26.89
C TYR A 742 8.53 17.45 -26.95
N PRO A 743 9.08 18.44 -26.23
CA PRO A 743 10.51 18.60 -26.12
C PRO A 743 11.13 17.37 -25.46
N PHE A 744 12.19 16.86 -26.06
CA PHE A 744 12.94 15.72 -25.54
C PHE A 744 14.40 16.12 -25.28
N LYS A 745 14.78 16.17 -24.00
CA LYS A 745 16.10 16.61 -23.55
C LYS A 745 17.15 15.53 -23.84
N THR A 746 18.15 15.88 -24.63
CA THR A 746 19.31 15.03 -24.98
C THR A 746 20.58 15.87 -24.94
N SER A 747 21.75 15.26 -25.18
CA SER A 747 23.00 16.00 -25.34
C SER A 747 22.99 16.93 -26.55
N ASN A 748 22.23 16.58 -27.59
CA ASN A 748 22.13 17.34 -28.83
C ASN A 748 21.04 18.43 -28.77
N ASN A 749 20.10 18.32 -27.82
CA ASN A 749 18.98 19.24 -27.66
C ASN A 749 19.12 20.00 -26.35
N LEU A 750 19.56 21.27 -26.40
CA LEU A 750 19.63 22.13 -25.22
C LEU A 750 18.26 22.76 -24.92
N LEU A 751 17.83 22.77 -23.66
CA LEU A 751 16.63 23.49 -23.24
C LEU A 751 17.02 24.86 -22.69
N ARG A 752 16.41 25.92 -23.22
CA ARG A 752 16.63 27.30 -22.76
C ARG A 752 15.32 27.93 -22.27
N PHE A 753 15.40 28.68 -21.18
CA PHE A 753 14.24 29.32 -20.58
C PHE A 753 14.58 30.72 -20.08
N THR A 754 13.66 31.67 -20.31
CA THR A 754 13.65 33.01 -19.73
C THR A 754 12.21 33.55 -19.79
N TYR A 755 11.88 34.50 -18.91
CA TYR A 755 10.64 35.27 -18.97
C TYR A 755 10.89 36.72 -18.56
N SER A 756 9.96 37.58 -18.95
CA SER A 756 9.94 38.99 -18.59
C SER A 756 8.77 39.29 -17.65
N VAL A 757 8.98 40.16 -16.67
CA VAL A 757 7.90 40.79 -15.89
C VAL A 757 7.78 42.23 -16.31
N GLN A 758 6.57 42.67 -16.60
CA GLN A 758 6.21 44.02 -16.95
C GLN A 758 5.45 44.64 -15.78
N LEU A 759 6.04 45.65 -15.16
CA LEU A 759 5.39 46.38 -14.09
C LEU A 759 4.67 47.62 -14.63
N GLN A 760 3.64 48.04 -13.92
CA GLN A 760 2.90 49.26 -14.21
C GLN A 760 2.52 49.94 -12.89
N ARG A 761 2.55 51.27 -12.87
CA ARG A 761 1.91 52.04 -11.79
C ARG A 761 0.39 52.01 -11.97
N GLY A 762 -0.31 51.70 -10.90
CA GLY A 762 -1.77 51.75 -10.82
C GLY A 762 -2.31 53.12 -10.52
#